data_AF-A0A7Y8LLQ3-F1
#
_entry.id   AF-A0A7Y8LLQ3-F1
#
_cell.length_a   1.000
_cell.length_b   1.000
_cell.length_c   1.000
_cell.angle_alpha   90.00
_cell.angle_beta   90.00
_cell.angle_gamma   90.00
#
_symmetry.space_group_name_H-M   'P 1'
#
loop_
_entity.id
_entity.type
_entity.pdbx_description
1 polymer ?
#
loop_
_entity_poly.entity_id
_entity_poly.type
_entity_poly.pdbx_seq_one_letter_code
_entity_poly.pdbx_strand_id
1 'polypeptide(L)'
;MNYKLAELTDILRRRILVLDGAMGSMIQRYKLSEIDFRGERFKNHSQDLRGNNDLLNITKPEVIKEIHCAYLEAGADIIETNTFSANAISQADYKLEHLAYEMNLEAAKIAKEAAVEFTKQNPDKPRFVAGALGPTNRSASLSPDVNDPGYRAVNFDKLVEAYSEQAKGLIDGGADILLVETIFDTLNAKAAIYAIQEYCDKNNLNIPVMISGTIVDQSGRTLSGQTTEAFWISVSHTKNLLSVGLNCALGAKQMRPFIEELSSIAPVFVSIYPNAGLPNEMGEYDETADSMSNILNEFGESGFFNIVGGCCGTAPDHIKAISKIAEKIQPRKVPSVEPFLRLSGLEPLIIRPESNFINVGERTNVAGSRNFAKLILEGNFSATLPIARSQVDGGAQILDVNVDEGMLDSEAAVTKLLNLFGSEPDIAKLPIMIDSSKWSVIEAGLKCLQGRGIVNSISLKEGEEVFKHHAKKILQYGAAVIVMAFDEKGQGDTFQRRIEICERAYNILTKEIGFPPQDIIFDPNVLTLATGIEEHNNYGVDFIETTRWIKQNLPLSKVSGGISNVSFSFRGNNVVREAMHSAFLYHSIKAGLDMGIVNAGQLEVYEEIPKELLVLVEDVILNRHPDATERLVAFAETVKQKDKEVAKAEEWRSWPAEDRLKHALIKGIDEFIEKDTEEARQKYSQPLEIIEGPLMAGMNAVGDLFGSGKMFLPQVVKSARVMKKAVAYLEPFIKSPIPSPKGKGENTSQTVFG
;
A
#
# COMPACT_ATOMS: atom_id res chain seq x y z
N MET A 1 0.09 10.63 -37.08
CA MET A 1 1.39 10.40 -36.40
C MET A 1 1.04 10.03 -34.97
N ASN A 2 1.43 8.83 -34.52
CA ASN A 2 1.38 8.49 -33.09
C ASN A 2 2.70 8.98 -32.51
N TYR A 3 2.63 10.02 -31.69
CA TYR A 3 3.82 10.57 -31.05
C TYR A 3 4.39 9.56 -30.06
N LYS A 4 5.72 9.43 -30.03
CA LYS A 4 6.40 8.45 -29.18
C LYS A 4 6.60 9.03 -27.78
N LEU A 5 6.57 8.18 -26.75
CA LEU A 5 6.85 8.54 -25.35
C LEU A 5 8.06 9.47 -25.17
N ALA A 6 9.13 9.25 -25.93
CA ALA A 6 10.35 10.06 -25.89
C ALA A 6 10.10 11.53 -26.30
N GLU A 7 9.24 11.78 -27.29
CA GLU A 7 8.96 13.12 -27.79
C GLU A 7 8.14 13.93 -26.78
N LEU A 8 7.10 13.34 -26.22
CA LEU A 8 6.33 13.96 -25.12
C LEU A 8 7.21 14.23 -23.90
N THR A 9 8.09 13.28 -23.55
CA THR A 9 9.06 13.44 -22.46
C THR A 9 9.99 14.63 -22.71
N ASP A 10 10.49 14.81 -23.92
CA ASP A 10 11.37 15.93 -24.27
C ASP A 10 10.65 17.28 -24.24
N ILE A 11 9.38 17.32 -24.62
CA ILE A 11 8.56 18.54 -24.50
C ILE A 11 8.33 18.89 -23.03
N LEU A 12 7.92 17.92 -22.20
CA LEU A 12 7.65 18.12 -20.77
C LEU A 12 8.87 18.55 -19.95
N ARG A 13 10.08 18.19 -20.41
CA ARG A 13 11.34 18.70 -19.83
C ARG A 13 11.60 20.17 -20.13
N ARG A 14 11.05 20.69 -21.23
CA ARG A 14 11.33 22.04 -21.73
C ARG A 14 10.24 23.05 -21.35
N ARG A 15 8.98 22.62 -21.31
CA ARG A 15 7.84 23.48 -21.00
C ARG A 15 6.71 22.71 -20.33
N ILE A 16 5.84 23.44 -19.65
CA ILE A 16 4.61 22.91 -19.08
C ILE A 16 3.61 22.69 -20.22
N LEU A 17 2.93 21.54 -20.21
CA LEU A 17 1.82 21.26 -21.13
C LEU A 17 0.49 21.63 -20.48
N VAL A 18 -0.43 22.16 -21.29
CA VAL A 18 -1.78 22.51 -20.83
C VAL A 18 -2.77 21.42 -21.27
N LEU A 19 -3.41 20.77 -20.31
CA LEU A 19 -4.57 19.90 -20.54
C LEU A 19 -5.83 20.76 -20.67
N ASP A 20 -6.87 20.28 -21.33
CA ASP A 20 -8.12 21.00 -21.51
C ASP A 20 -8.97 21.07 -20.22
N GLY A 21 -10.22 21.50 -20.38
CA GLY A 21 -11.18 21.69 -19.30
C GLY A 21 -12.35 20.70 -19.38
N ALA A 22 -13.40 20.96 -18.60
CA ALA A 22 -14.56 20.06 -18.55
C ALA A 22 -15.29 19.90 -19.89
N MET A 23 -15.33 18.67 -20.42
CA MET A 23 -16.21 18.27 -21.52
C MET A 23 -17.68 18.31 -21.10
N GLY A 24 -18.03 17.68 -19.98
CA GLY A 24 -19.42 17.59 -19.50
C GLY A 24 -20.08 18.95 -19.25
N SER A 25 -19.38 19.88 -18.61
CA SER A 25 -19.87 21.25 -18.37
C SER A 25 -20.08 22.03 -19.67
N MET A 26 -19.25 21.79 -20.70
CA MET A 26 -19.42 22.40 -22.01
C MET A 26 -20.63 21.84 -22.76
N ILE A 27 -20.83 20.52 -22.74
CA ILE A 27 -22.01 19.86 -23.34
C ILE A 27 -23.32 20.42 -22.74
N GLN A 28 -23.36 20.65 -21.42
CA GLN A 28 -24.54 21.20 -20.74
C GLN A 28 -24.98 22.58 -21.29
N ARG A 29 -24.05 23.40 -21.83
CA ARG A 29 -24.37 24.72 -22.41
C ARG A 29 -25.19 24.63 -23.70
N TYR A 30 -25.09 23.53 -24.43
CA TYR A 30 -25.87 23.30 -25.65
C TYR A 30 -27.34 22.93 -25.36
N LYS A 31 -27.69 22.66 -24.08
CA LYS A 31 -29.07 22.33 -23.65
C LYS A 31 -29.71 21.21 -24.48
N LEU A 32 -28.92 20.20 -24.80
CA LEU A 32 -29.34 19.06 -25.62
C LEU A 32 -30.52 18.31 -24.97
N SER A 33 -31.44 17.87 -25.81
CA SER A 33 -32.64 17.14 -25.44
C SER A 33 -32.48 15.64 -25.66
N GLU A 34 -33.41 14.83 -25.16
CA GLU A 34 -33.40 13.37 -25.39
C GLU A 34 -33.37 12.98 -26.88
N ILE A 35 -33.96 13.80 -27.75
CA ILE A 35 -33.94 13.59 -29.20
C ILE A 35 -32.51 13.68 -29.75
N ASP A 36 -31.71 14.58 -29.18
CA ASP A 36 -30.31 14.79 -29.56
C ASP A 36 -29.43 13.61 -29.14
N PHE A 37 -29.63 13.09 -27.92
CA PHE A 37 -28.91 11.90 -27.43
C PHE A 37 -29.27 10.65 -28.24
N ARG A 38 -30.53 10.50 -28.68
CA ARG A 38 -30.96 9.37 -29.52
C ARG A 38 -30.42 9.43 -30.95
N GLY A 39 -30.35 10.63 -31.52
CA GLY A 39 -30.10 10.82 -32.95
C GLY A 39 -31.07 10.00 -33.82
N GLU A 40 -30.65 9.62 -35.02
CA GLU A 40 -31.45 8.73 -35.89
C GLU A 40 -31.38 7.27 -35.44
N ARG A 41 -30.19 6.82 -35.04
CA ARG A 41 -29.88 5.41 -34.79
C ARG A 41 -30.62 4.83 -33.58
N PHE A 42 -30.86 5.63 -32.54
CA PHE A 42 -31.43 5.16 -31.27
C PHE A 42 -32.84 5.72 -31.00
N LYS A 43 -33.54 6.19 -32.04
CA LYS A 43 -34.93 6.70 -31.91
C LYS A 43 -35.84 5.78 -31.11
N ASN A 44 -35.78 4.48 -31.38
CA ASN A 44 -36.63 3.47 -30.76
C ASN A 44 -35.98 2.76 -29.56
N HIS A 45 -34.90 3.31 -28.99
CA HIS A 45 -34.24 2.70 -27.83
C HIS A 45 -35.14 2.63 -26.60
N SER A 46 -35.04 1.54 -25.84
CA SER A 46 -36.00 1.23 -24.76
C SER A 46 -35.82 2.03 -23.46
N GLN A 47 -34.72 2.78 -23.33
CA GLN A 47 -34.38 3.58 -22.15
C GLN A 47 -34.11 5.02 -22.54
N ASP A 48 -34.24 5.92 -21.56
CA ASP A 48 -33.80 7.32 -21.66
C ASP A 48 -32.28 7.35 -21.84
N LEU A 49 -31.79 8.10 -22.82
CA LEU A 49 -30.37 8.24 -23.15
C LEU A 49 -29.79 9.58 -22.72
N ARG A 50 -30.63 10.47 -22.18
CA ARG A 50 -30.21 11.78 -21.70
C ARG A 50 -29.18 11.65 -20.60
N GLY A 51 -28.09 12.42 -20.73
CA GLY A 51 -26.99 12.43 -19.78
C GLY A 51 -25.87 11.43 -20.11
N ASN A 52 -26.06 10.53 -21.08
CA ASN A 52 -24.98 9.71 -21.62
C ASN A 52 -24.12 10.53 -22.60
N ASN A 53 -23.26 11.39 -22.05
CA ASN A 53 -22.44 12.31 -22.84
C ASN A 53 -21.52 11.58 -23.83
N ASP A 54 -21.03 10.40 -23.49
CA ASP A 54 -20.19 9.55 -24.35
C ASP A 54 -20.90 9.10 -25.62
N LEU A 55 -22.24 8.99 -25.62
CA LEU A 55 -23.02 8.65 -26.81
C LEU A 55 -22.99 9.77 -27.88
N LEU A 56 -22.78 11.02 -27.46
CA LEU A 56 -22.76 12.17 -28.36
C LEU A 56 -21.61 12.11 -29.38
N ASN A 57 -20.59 11.29 -29.14
CA ASN A 57 -19.57 10.98 -30.15
C ASN A 57 -20.16 10.37 -31.43
N ILE A 58 -21.30 9.68 -31.32
CA ILE A 58 -22.00 9.05 -32.45
C ILE A 58 -23.15 9.93 -32.92
N THR A 59 -23.91 10.53 -32.00
CA THR A 59 -25.18 11.20 -32.33
C THR A 59 -25.06 12.69 -32.58
N LYS A 60 -24.02 13.34 -32.04
CA LYS A 60 -23.71 14.78 -32.20
C LYS A 60 -22.19 15.03 -32.29
N PRO A 61 -21.48 14.35 -33.22
CA PRO A 61 -20.02 14.47 -33.34
C PRO A 61 -19.55 15.91 -33.59
N GLU A 62 -20.37 16.73 -34.26
CA GLU A 62 -20.10 18.14 -34.52
C GLU A 62 -19.98 18.96 -33.23
N VAL A 63 -20.83 18.71 -32.23
CA VAL A 63 -20.80 19.41 -30.94
C VAL A 63 -19.53 19.06 -30.17
N ILE A 64 -19.15 17.78 -30.17
CA ILE A 64 -17.92 17.33 -29.50
C ILE A 64 -16.68 17.94 -30.16
N LYS A 65 -16.64 17.98 -31.50
CA LYS A 65 -15.54 18.63 -32.23
C LYS A 65 -15.44 20.12 -31.92
N GLU A 66 -16.56 20.85 -31.89
CA GLU A 66 -16.61 22.28 -31.54
C GLU A 66 -16.01 22.54 -30.15
N ILE A 67 -16.32 21.70 -29.16
CA ILE A 67 -15.79 21.83 -27.80
C ILE A 67 -14.26 21.62 -27.78
N HIS A 68 -13.74 20.60 -28.48
CA HIS A 68 -12.29 20.41 -28.60
C HIS A 68 -11.62 21.62 -29.25
N CYS A 69 -12.17 22.13 -30.36
CA CYS A 69 -11.65 23.33 -31.01
C CYS A 69 -11.61 24.52 -30.05
N ALA A 70 -12.66 24.75 -29.25
CA ALA A 70 -12.70 25.84 -28.29
C ALA A 70 -11.57 25.76 -27.24
N TYR A 71 -11.23 24.56 -26.75
CA TYR A 71 -10.11 24.38 -25.83
C TYR A 71 -8.74 24.52 -26.52
N LEU A 72 -8.61 24.05 -27.76
CA LEU A 72 -7.39 24.23 -28.55
C LEU A 72 -7.12 25.71 -28.87
N GLU A 73 -8.16 26.48 -29.17
CA GLU A 73 -8.11 27.95 -29.35
C GLU A 73 -7.75 28.67 -28.04
N ALA A 74 -8.22 28.17 -26.90
CA ALA A 74 -7.85 28.68 -25.59
C ALA A 74 -6.37 28.42 -25.24
N GLY A 75 -5.71 27.49 -25.92
CA GLY A 75 -4.29 27.24 -25.79
C GLY A 75 -3.92 25.88 -25.19
N ALA A 76 -4.88 24.96 -25.04
CA ALA A 76 -4.62 23.57 -24.64
C ALA A 76 -3.61 22.91 -25.60
N ASP A 77 -2.70 22.13 -25.03
CA ASP A 77 -1.74 21.26 -25.73
C ASP A 77 -2.26 19.83 -25.86
N ILE A 78 -2.97 19.36 -24.84
CA ILE A 78 -3.56 18.03 -24.74
C ILE A 78 -5.08 18.22 -24.60
N ILE A 79 -5.85 17.46 -25.38
CA ILE A 79 -7.31 17.38 -25.23
C ILE A 79 -7.72 15.95 -24.86
N GLU A 80 -8.64 15.82 -23.92
CA GLU A 80 -9.19 14.54 -23.49
C GLU A 80 -10.31 14.09 -24.43
N THR A 81 -10.37 12.81 -24.78
CA THR A 81 -11.51 12.25 -25.51
C THR A 81 -12.77 12.27 -24.64
N ASN A 82 -13.94 12.45 -25.25
CA ASN A 82 -15.23 12.36 -24.55
C ASN A 82 -15.61 10.90 -24.27
N THR A 83 -14.85 10.22 -23.39
CA THR A 83 -14.93 8.76 -23.16
C THR A 83 -14.91 8.37 -21.70
N PHE A 84 -15.24 9.29 -20.80
CA PHE A 84 -15.23 9.07 -19.35
C PHE A 84 -16.04 7.84 -18.92
N SER A 85 -17.20 7.61 -19.54
CA SER A 85 -18.10 6.47 -19.24
C SER A 85 -18.29 5.53 -20.43
N ALA A 86 -17.44 5.62 -21.47
CA ALA A 86 -17.49 4.81 -22.68
C ALA A 86 -16.98 3.37 -22.45
N ASN A 87 -17.45 2.67 -21.43
CA ASN A 87 -17.09 1.30 -21.13
C ASN A 87 -18.35 0.46 -20.89
N ALA A 88 -18.26 -0.86 -21.10
CA ALA A 88 -19.41 -1.74 -21.02
C ALA A 88 -20.13 -1.71 -19.65
N ILE A 89 -19.40 -1.48 -18.55
CA ILE A 89 -19.96 -1.46 -17.19
C ILE A 89 -20.84 -0.22 -16.99
N SER A 90 -20.35 0.96 -17.35
CA SER A 90 -21.13 2.21 -17.26
C SER A 90 -22.27 2.25 -18.28
N GLN A 91 -22.03 1.76 -19.50
CA GLN A 91 -23.04 1.76 -20.56
C GLN A 91 -24.20 0.78 -20.30
N ALA A 92 -24.06 -0.13 -19.34
CA ALA A 92 -25.15 -1.01 -18.91
C ALA A 92 -26.35 -0.25 -18.31
N ASP A 93 -26.11 0.90 -17.67
CA ASP A 93 -27.19 1.77 -17.15
C ASP A 93 -28.09 2.30 -18.29
N TYR A 94 -27.55 2.34 -19.51
CA TYR A 94 -28.22 2.78 -20.74
C TYR A 94 -28.52 1.64 -21.73
N LYS A 95 -28.20 0.37 -21.41
CA LYS A 95 -28.28 -0.79 -22.33
C LYS A 95 -27.51 -0.60 -23.65
N LEU A 96 -26.33 0.01 -23.58
CA LEU A 96 -25.46 0.29 -24.72
C LEU A 96 -24.07 -0.36 -24.58
N GLU A 97 -23.95 -1.44 -23.81
CA GLU A 97 -22.69 -2.14 -23.54
C GLU A 97 -21.94 -2.49 -24.83
N HIS A 98 -22.69 -2.98 -25.82
CA HIS A 98 -22.18 -3.38 -27.15
C HIS A 98 -21.61 -2.24 -27.99
N LEU A 99 -21.76 -0.97 -27.58
CA LEU A 99 -21.24 0.19 -28.29
C LEU A 99 -19.93 0.73 -27.69
N ALA A 100 -19.45 0.17 -26.58
CA ALA A 100 -18.27 0.70 -25.88
C ALA A 100 -17.07 0.89 -26.83
N TYR A 101 -16.72 -0.12 -27.63
CA TYR A 101 -15.64 0.02 -28.62
C TYR A 101 -15.91 1.16 -29.63
N GLU A 102 -17.11 1.23 -30.20
CA GLU A 102 -17.46 2.21 -31.24
C GLU A 102 -17.44 3.64 -30.69
N MET A 103 -17.98 3.86 -29.49
CA MET A 103 -17.95 5.17 -28.83
C MET A 103 -16.52 5.69 -28.68
N ASN A 104 -15.60 4.83 -28.21
CA ASN A 104 -14.20 5.21 -28.04
C ASN A 104 -13.48 5.47 -29.37
N LEU A 105 -13.75 4.62 -30.37
CA LEU A 105 -13.17 4.78 -31.69
C LEU A 105 -13.55 6.13 -32.32
N GLU A 106 -14.83 6.48 -32.29
CA GLU A 106 -15.31 7.74 -32.87
C GLU A 106 -14.87 8.95 -32.03
N ALA A 107 -14.88 8.85 -30.70
CA ALA A 107 -14.38 9.92 -29.83
C ALA A 107 -12.91 10.27 -30.11
N ALA A 108 -12.06 9.25 -30.21
CA ALA A 108 -10.63 9.43 -30.48
C ALA A 108 -10.40 10.01 -31.90
N LYS A 109 -11.17 9.59 -32.91
CA LYS A 109 -11.10 10.18 -34.26
C LYS A 109 -11.48 11.66 -34.26
N ILE A 110 -12.56 12.04 -33.58
CA ILE A 110 -13.04 13.42 -33.50
C ILE A 110 -11.98 14.32 -32.85
N ALA A 111 -11.45 13.91 -31.69
CA ALA A 111 -10.38 14.63 -31.01
C ALA A 111 -9.11 14.69 -31.87
N LYS A 112 -8.75 13.59 -32.55
CA LYS A 112 -7.56 13.54 -33.40
C LYS A 112 -7.68 14.45 -34.62
N GLU A 113 -8.85 14.54 -35.22
CA GLU A 113 -9.12 15.45 -36.32
C GLU A 113 -8.88 16.91 -35.89
N ALA A 114 -9.44 17.33 -34.76
CA ALA A 114 -9.23 18.67 -34.20
C ALA A 114 -7.74 18.94 -33.87
N ALA A 115 -7.07 18.00 -33.18
CA ALA A 115 -5.66 18.13 -32.83
C ALA A 115 -4.76 18.26 -34.08
N VAL A 116 -5.02 17.48 -35.13
CA VAL A 116 -4.27 17.55 -36.40
C VAL A 116 -4.51 18.87 -37.11
N GLU A 117 -5.75 19.38 -37.12
CA GLU A 117 -6.08 20.68 -37.72
C GLU A 117 -5.28 21.81 -37.06
N PHE A 118 -5.29 21.89 -35.72
CA PHE A 118 -4.54 22.92 -34.98
C PHE A 118 -3.03 22.74 -35.07
N THR A 119 -2.53 21.51 -35.09
CA THR A 119 -1.08 21.25 -35.29
C THR A 119 -0.63 21.71 -36.66
N LYS A 120 -1.44 21.55 -37.71
CA LYS A 120 -1.11 22.06 -39.05
C LYS A 120 -1.05 23.59 -39.09
N GLN A 121 -1.90 24.27 -38.31
CA GLN A 121 -1.90 25.73 -38.22
C GLN A 121 -0.68 26.27 -37.45
N ASN A 122 -0.19 25.54 -36.45
CA ASN A 122 1.02 25.88 -35.70
C ASN A 122 1.90 24.64 -35.43
N PRO A 123 2.78 24.25 -36.38
CA PRO A 123 3.61 23.06 -36.25
C PRO A 123 4.60 23.07 -35.08
N ASP A 124 5.00 24.26 -34.60
CA ASP A 124 5.93 24.40 -33.46
C ASP A 124 5.26 24.06 -32.12
N LYS A 125 3.94 24.00 -32.09
CA LYS A 125 3.13 23.59 -30.94
C LYS A 125 2.26 22.40 -31.38
N PRO A 126 2.76 21.15 -31.34
CA PRO A 126 1.93 19.98 -31.63
C PRO A 126 0.79 19.83 -30.60
N ARG A 127 -0.33 19.26 -31.02
CA ARG A 127 -1.47 18.91 -30.16
C ARG A 127 -1.58 17.40 -30.02
N PHE A 128 -1.96 16.98 -28.82
CA PHE A 128 -2.02 15.57 -28.44
C PHE A 128 -3.43 15.21 -27.97
N VAL A 129 -3.82 13.97 -28.21
CA VAL A 129 -5.09 13.41 -27.74
C VAL A 129 -4.83 12.44 -26.59
N ALA A 130 -5.44 12.71 -25.44
CA ALA A 130 -5.49 11.79 -24.32
C ALA A 130 -6.79 10.99 -24.39
N GLY A 131 -6.68 9.69 -24.63
CA GLY A 131 -7.79 8.75 -24.54
C GLY A 131 -8.19 8.56 -23.08
N ALA A 132 -9.26 9.20 -22.64
CA ALA A 132 -9.72 9.17 -21.26
C ALA A 132 -10.41 7.83 -20.91
N LEU A 133 -9.97 7.21 -19.82
CA LEU A 133 -10.58 6.05 -19.19
C LEU A 133 -11.02 6.47 -17.78
N GLY A 134 -12.31 6.76 -17.61
CA GLY A 134 -12.89 7.05 -16.30
C GLY A 134 -13.07 5.80 -15.44
N PRO A 135 -13.40 5.95 -14.15
CA PRO A 135 -13.30 4.89 -13.14
C PRO A 135 -14.46 3.87 -13.14
N THR A 136 -15.38 3.95 -14.11
CA THR A 136 -16.71 3.30 -14.13
C THR A 136 -17.66 3.78 -13.03
N ASN A 137 -18.89 3.25 -13.00
CA ASN A 137 -19.89 3.49 -11.94
C ASN A 137 -19.89 2.41 -10.83
N ARG A 138 -18.93 1.47 -10.84
CA ARG A 138 -18.83 0.37 -9.85
C ARG A 138 -17.45 0.36 -9.20
N SER A 139 -17.38 -0.07 -7.93
CA SER A 139 -16.13 -0.23 -7.18
C SER A 139 -15.78 -1.70 -7.03
N ALA A 140 -14.51 -2.05 -7.21
CA ALA A 140 -13.97 -3.37 -6.91
C ALA A 140 -13.43 -3.48 -5.48
N SER A 141 -13.11 -2.35 -4.82
CA SER A 141 -12.62 -2.36 -3.43
C SER A 141 -13.70 -2.12 -2.38
N LEU A 142 -14.82 -1.48 -2.72
CA LEU A 142 -15.90 -1.15 -1.80
C LEU A 142 -17.16 -1.98 -2.07
N SER A 143 -17.82 -2.41 -1.00
CA SER A 143 -19.14 -3.03 -1.10
C SER A 143 -20.23 -1.96 -1.26
N PRO A 144 -21.15 -2.12 -2.22
CA PRO A 144 -22.37 -1.30 -2.28
C PRO A 144 -23.46 -1.80 -1.32
N ASP A 145 -23.31 -2.97 -0.70
CA ASP A 145 -24.26 -3.53 0.27
C ASP A 145 -23.72 -3.33 1.70
N VAL A 146 -24.43 -2.52 2.47
CA VAL A 146 -24.08 -2.21 3.86
C VAL A 146 -24.17 -3.44 4.77
N ASN A 147 -24.96 -4.45 4.40
CA ASN A 147 -25.14 -5.67 5.20
C ASN A 147 -24.14 -6.78 4.84
N ASP A 148 -23.49 -6.70 3.67
CA ASP A 148 -22.43 -7.61 3.24
C ASP A 148 -21.17 -6.81 2.86
N PRO A 149 -20.30 -6.50 3.84
CA PRO A 149 -19.08 -5.72 3.58
C PRO A 149 -18.09 -6.45 2.66
N GLY A 150 -18.23 -7.78 2.48
CA GLY A 150 -17.41 -8.58 1.57
C GLY A 150 -17.94 -8.64 0.13
N TYR A 151 -19.17 -8.18 -0.13
CA TYR A 151 -19.78 -8.18 -1.45
C TYR A 151 -19.10 -7.17 -2.40
N ARG A 152 -19.06 -7.49 -3.70
CA ARG A 152 -18.57 -6.60 -4.76
C ARG A 152 -19.50 -6.67 -5.95
N ALA A 153 -19.94 -5.52 -6.46
CA ALA A 153 -20.81 -5.46 -7.64
C ALA A 153 -20.06 -5.73 -8.96
N VAL A 154 -18.74 -5.54 -8.95
CA VAL A 154 -17.83 -5.84 -10.06
C VAL A 154 -16.56 -6.48 -9.51
N ASN A 155 -15.89 -7.30 -10.32
CA ASN A 155 -14.61 -7.90 -9.98
C ASN A 155 -13.52 -7.41 -10.93
N PHE A 156 -12.27 -7.72 -10.60
CA PHE A 156 -11.10 -7.30 -11.36
C PHE A 156 -11.18 -7.73 -12.84
N ASP A 157 -11.55 -8.99 -13.11
CA ASP A 157 -11.59 -9.52 -14.48
C ASP A 157 -12.62 -8.81 -15.37
N LYS A 158 -13.82 -8.51 -14.85
CA LYS A 158 -14.83 -7.73 -15.59
C LYS A 158 -14.36 -6.30 -15.89
N LEU A 159 -13.62 -5.69 -14.96
CA LEU A 159 -13.01 -4.38 -15.19
C LEU A 159 -11.94 -4.47 -16.27
N VAL A 160 -11.07 -5.50 -16.22
CA VAL A 160 -10.04 -5.73 -17.25
C VAL A 160 -10.68 -5.90 -18.62
N GLU A 161 -11.76 -6.68 -18.74
CA GLU A 161 -12.50 -6.85 -20.00
C GLU A 161 -13.02 -5.52 -20.55
N ALA A 162 -13.72 -4.74 -19.70
CA ALA A 162 -14.30 -3.45 -20.09
C ALA A 162 -13.21 -2.43 -20.48
N TYR A 163 -12.14 -2.32 -19.69
CA TYR A 163 -11.03 -1.42 -20.00
C TYR A 163 -10.21 -1.88 -21.21
N SER A 164 -10.10 -3.19 -21.47
CA SER A 164 -9.41 -3.69 -22.66
C SER A 164 -10.15 -3.29 -23.94
N GLU A 165 -11.48 -3.40 -23.94
CA GLU A 165 -12.32 -2.97 -25.07
C GLU A 165 -12.24 -1.45 -25.29
N GLN A 166 -12.32 -0.69 -24.19
CA GLN A 166 -12.17 0.78 -24.21
C GLN A 166 -10.80 1.21 -24.76
N ALA A 167 -9.71 0.70 -24.19
CA ALA A 167 -8.35 1.01 -24.60
C ALA A 167 -8.12 0.66 -26.07
N LYS A 168 -8.64 -0.49 -26.54
CA LYS A 168 -8.59 -0.88 -27.95
C LYS A 168 -9.25 0.18 -28.84
N GLY A 169 -10.48 0.61 -28.53
CA GLY A 169 -11.18 1.63 -29.32
C GLY A 169 -10.43 2.96 -29.38
N LEU A 170 -9.88 3.41 -28.24
CA LEU A 170 -9.08 4.64 -28.14
C LEU A 170 -7.80 4.58 -29.00
N ILE A 171 -7.08 3.46 -28.93
CA ILE A 171 -5.85 3.24 -29.71
C ILE A 171 -6.17 3.19 -31.21
N ASP A 172 -7.18 2.40 -31.61
CA ASP A 172 -7.59 2.25 -33.01
C ASP A 172 -8.10 3.59 -33.59
N GLY A 173 -8.67 4.47 -32.75
CA GLY A 173 -9.11 5.82 -33.12
C GLY A 173 -8.00 6.87 -33.18
N GLY A 174 -6.78 6.52 -32.74
CA GLY A 174 -5.59 7.37 -32.89
C GLY A 174 -5.26 8.25 -31.69
N ALA A 175 -5.68 7.87 -30.47
CA ALA A 175 -5.22 8.51 -29.24
C ALA A 175 -3.68 8.44 -29.11
N ASP A 176 -3.07 9.52 -28.64
CA ASP A 176 -1.61 9.62 -28.46
C ASP A 176 -1.16 9.14 -27.07
N ILE A 177 -2.05 9.27 -26.08
CA ILE A 177 -1.84 8.97 -24.66
C ILE A 177 -3.08 8.23 -24.16
N LEU A 178 -2.95 7.29 -23.24
CA LEU A 178 -4.08 6.77 -22.47
C LEU A 178 -4.08 7.40 -21.08
N LEU A 179 -5.20 7.97 -20.67
CA LEU A 179 -5.35 8.69 -19.40
C LEU A 179 -6.34 7.93 -18.51
N VAL A 180 -5.85 7.25 -17.48
CA VAL A 180 -6.71 6.67 -16.43
C VAL A 180 -6.94 7.74 -15.38
N GLU A 181 -8.14 8.30 -15.34
CA GLU A 181 -8.41 9.52 -14.57
C GLU A 181 -9.59 9.40 -13.60
N THR A 182 -9.68 10.39 -12.71
CA THR A 182 -10.70 10.47 -11.67
C THR A 182 -10.77 9.20 -10.82
N ILE A 183 -9.60 8.65 -10.48
CA ILE A 183 -9.50 7.37 -9.78
C ILE A 183 -9.98 7.57 -8.34
N PHE A 184 -11.23 7.15 -8.09
CA PHE A 184 -11.78 7.07 -6.74
C PHE A 184 -11.45 5.72 -6.07
N ASP A 185 -11.22 4.67 -6.86
CA ASP A 185 -10.90 3.30 -6.45
C ASP A 185 -9.65 2.80 -7.17
N THR A 186 -8.56 2.65 -6.42
CA THR A 186 -7.27 2.23 -6.98
C THR A 186 -7.30 0.81 -7.52
N LEU A 187 -8.18 -0.08 -7.03
CA LEU A 187 -8.29 -1.43 -7.59
C LEU A 187 -8.87 -1.40 -9.02
N ASN A 188 -9.78 -0.46 -9.29
CA ASN A 188 -10.26 -0.21 -10.65
C ASN A 188 -9.13 0.30 -11.54
N ALA A 189 -8.31 1.23 -11.05
CA ALA A 189 -7.16 1.74 -11.79
C ALA A 189 -6.14 0.64 -12.08
N LYS A 190 -5.86 -0.25 -11.12
CA LYS A 190 -5.00 -1.42 -11.35
C LYS A 190 -5.56 -2.36 -12.42
N ALA A 191 -6.88 -2.54 -12.49
CA ALA A 191 -7.50 -3.29 -13.57
C ALA A 191 -7.34 -2.59 -14.93
N ALA A 192 -7.49 -1.26 -15.00
CA ALA A 192 -7.23 -0.49 -16.21
C ALA A 192 -5.76 -0.57 -16.65
N ILE A 193 -4.83 -0.40 -15.72
CA ILE A 193 -3.38 -0.52 -15.96
C ILE A 193 -3.06 -1.91 -16.51
N TYR A 194 -3.59 -2.96 -15.87
CA TYR A 194 -3.39 -4.33 -16.31
C TYR A 194 -3.94 -4.56 -17.73
N ALA A 195 -5.16 -4.10 -18.02
CA ALA A 195 -5.77 -4.19 -19.35
C ALA A 195 -4.93 -3.48 -20.42
N ILE A 196 -4.46 -2.26 -20.14
CA ILE A 196 -3.61 -1.48 -21.04
C ILE A 196 -2.28 -2.21 -21.29
N GLN A 197 -1.62 -2.69 -20.23
CA GLN A 197 -0.35 -3.39 -20.33
C GLN A 197 -0.49 -4.68 -21.14
N GLU A 198 -1.49 -5.50 -20.84
CA GLU A 198 -1.73 -6.76 -21.55
C GLU A 198 -2.02 -6.52 -23.04
N TYR A 199 -2.85 -5.52 -23.35
CA TYR A 199 -3.14 -5.14 -24.73
C TYR A 199 -1.88 -4.63 -25.44
N CYS A 200 -1.08 -3.77 -24.80
CA CYS A 200 0.15 -3.24 -25.37
C CYS A 200 1.20 -4.32 -25.60
N ASP A 201 1.41 -5.22 -24.63
CA ASP A 201 2.38 -6.31 -24.74
C ASP A 201 1.99 -7.29 -25.86
N LYS A 202 0.71 -7.65 -25.98
CA LYS A 202 0.21 -8.52 -27.07
C LYS A 202 0.39 -7.91 -28.45
N ASN A 203 0.29 -6.59 -28.57
CA ASN A 203 0.35 -5.87 -29.84
C ASN A 203 1.70 -5.15 -30.08
N ASN A 204 2.67 -5.34 -29.19
CA ASN A 204 3.98 -4.67 -29.21
C ASN A 204 3.87 -3.13 -29.35
N LEU A 205 2.95 -2.54 -28.58
CA LEU A 205 2.69 -1.10 -28.55
C LEU A 205 3.41 -0.44 -27.39
N ASN A 206 3.81 0.82 -27.59
CA ASN A 206 4.51 1.62 -26.60
C ASN A 206 3.82 2.97 -26.38
N ILE A 207 2.54 2.92 -26.02
CA ILE A 207 1.72 4.11 -25.79
C ILE A 207 2.02 4.70 -24.39
N PRO A 208 2.20 6.03 -24.26
CA PRO A 208 2.28 6.70 -22.97
C PRO A 208 0.99 6.54 -22.16
N VAL A 209 1.14 6.36 -20.85
CA VAL A 209 0.03 6.30 -19.90
C VAL A 209 0.11 7.47 -18.93
N MET A 210 -1.00 8.15 -18.69
CA MET A 210 -1.17 9.10 -17.60
C MET A 210 -2.13 8.51 -16.57
N ILE A 211 -1.87 8.78 -15.29
CA ILE A 211 -2.69 8.32 -14.18
C ILE A 211 -3.07 9.53 -13.33
N SER A 212 -4.35 9.70 -13.01
CA SER A 212 -4.81 10.77 -12.14
C SER A 212 -5.77 10.28 -11.07
N GLY A 213 -5.37 10.48 -9.81
CA GLY A 213 -6.15 10.17 -8.63
C GLY A 213 -7.13 11.27 -8.25
N THR A 214 -8.16 10.92 -7.50
CA THR A 214 -9.07 11.90 -6.89
C THR A 214 -9.08 11.76 -5.38
N ILE A 215 -8.62 12.82 -4.70
CA ILE A 215 -8.71 12.97 -3.25
C ILE A 215 -10.05 13.64 -2.94
N VAL A 216 -10.89 12.99 -2.13
CA VAL A 216 -12.30 13.41 -1.98
C VAL A 216 -12.50 14.52 -0.96
N ASP A 217 -11.59 14.67 0.01
CA ASP A 217 -11.69 15.68 1.06
C ASP A 217 -10.31 16.05 1.64
N GLN A 218 -10.31 16.88 2.69
CA GLN A 218 -9.08 17.33 3.36
C GLN A 218 -8.40 16.26 4.23
N SER A 219 -8.96 15.06 4.38
CA SER A 219 -8.27 13.94 5.02
C SER A 219 -7.10 13.40 4.17
N GLY A 220 -7.03 13.80 2.89
CA GLY A 220 -5.97 13.38 1.98
C GLY A 220 -6.14 11.96 1.45
N ARG A 221 -7.38 11.45 1.41
CA ARG A 221 -7.69 10.09 0.97
C ARG A 221 -8.55 10.03 -0.29
N THR A 222 -8.37 8.97 -1.07
CA THR A 222 -9.32 8.57 -2.12
C THR A 222 -10.64 8.10 -1.49
N LEU A 223 -11.69 7.92 -2.30
CA LEU A 223 -12.95 7.34 -1.82
C LEU A 223 -12.74 5.92 -1.25
N SER A 224 -11.84 5.15 -1.84
CA SER A 224 -11.42 3.82 -1.37
C SER A 224 -10.46 3.85 -0.18
N GLY A 225 -10.18 5.04 0.39
CA GLY A 225 -9.48 5.22 1.66
C GLY A 225 -7.95 5.35 1.58
N GLN A 226 -7.35 5.34 0.39
CA GLN A 226 -5.89 5.41 0.25
C GLN A 226 -5.37 6.84 0.38
N THR A 227 -4.28 7.01 1.14
CA THR A 227 -3.50 8.26 1.16
C THR A 227 -2.82 8.53 -0.18
N THR A 228 -2.40 9.78 -0.44
CA THR A 228 -1.68 10.17 -1.68
C THR A 228 -0.45 9.29 -1.96
N GLU A 229 0.42 9.10 -0.97
CA GLU A 229 1.62 8.27 -1.13
C GLU A 229 1.26 6.78 -1.34
N ALA A 230 0.27 6.25 -0.63
CA ALA A 230 -0.19 4.87 -0.83
C ALA A 230 -0.78 4.65 -2.23
N PHE A 231 -1.56 5.61 -2.75
CA PHE A 231 -2.07 5.61 -4.12
C PHE A 231 -0.92 5.57 -5.12
N TRP A 232 0.06 6.48 -4.99
CA TRP A 232 1.24 6.53 -5.85
C TRP A 232 1.98 5.18 -5.88
N ILE A 233 2.29 4.61 -4.72
CA ILE A 233 2.98 3.32 -4.61
C ILE A 233 2.20 2.22 -5.37
N SER A 234 0.88 2.21 -5.23
CA SER A 234 0.00 1.19 -5.81
C SER A 234 -0.02 1.20 -7.34
N VAL A 235 0.18 2.36 -7.97
CA VAL A 235 0.11 2.54 -9.43
C VAL A 235 1.48 2.75 -10.09
N SER A 236 2.55 2.91 -9.29
CA SER A 236 3.92 3.20 -9.77
C SER A 236 4.52 2.13 -10.69
N HIS A 237 3.98 0.91 -10.68
CA HIS A 237 4.39 -0.20 -11.54
C HIS A 237 3.97 -0.04 -13.02
N THR A 238 3.25 1.04 -13.34
CA THR A 238 2.71 1.26 -14.68
C THR A 238 3.81 1.40 -15.73
N LYS A 239 3.83 0.48 -16.70
CA LYS A 239 4.73 0.56 -17.85
C LYS A 239 4.38 1.79 -18.71
N ASN A 240 5.41 2.48 -19.22
CA ASN A 240 5.27 3.70 -20.02
C ASN A 240 4.52 4.84 -19.33
N LEU A 241 4.56 4.88 -18.00
CA LEU A 241 3.96 5.97 -17.23
C LEU A 241 4.65 7.31 -17.57
N LEU A 242 3.89 8.19 -18.19
CA LEU A 242 4.28 9.56 -18.51
C LEU A 242 4.12 10.45 -17.28
N SER A 243 2.94 10.46 -16.67
CA SER A 243 2.67 11.26 -15.48
C SER A 243 1.74 10.58 -14.48
N VAL A 244 1.89 10.98 -13.22
CA VAL A 244 0.90 10.76 -12.17
C VAL A 244 0.38 12.10 -11.68
N GLY A 245 -0.90 12.21 -11.35
CA GLY A 245 -1.48 13.48 -10.94
C GLY A 245 -2.72 13.36 -10.09
N LEU A 246 -3.34 14.52 -9.87
CA LEU A 246 -4.59 14.65 -9.14
C LEU A 246 -5.59 15.52 -9.91
N ASN A 247 -6.86 15.11 -9.87
CA ASN A 247 -7.95 15.83 -10.50
C ASN A 247 -9.29 15.66 -9.77
N CYS A 248 -10.22 16.57 -10.07
CA CYS A 248 -11.60 16.56 -9.56
C CYS A 248 -11.74 16.63 -8.03
N ALA A 249 -12.99 16.58 -7.54
CA ALA A 249 -13.45 16.69 -6.15
C ALA A 249 -13.10 17.98 -5.39
N LEU A 250 -11.84 18.43 -5.46
CA LEU A 250 -11.31 19.59 -4.76
C LEU A 250 -11.01 20.73 -5.75
N GLY A 251 -11.14 21.96 -5.26
CA GLY A 251 -10.60 23.14 -5.94
C GLY A 251 -9.07 23.24 -5.79
N ALA A 252 -8.45 24.14 -6.55
CA ALA A 252 -6.99 24.27 -6.60
C ALA A 252 -6.40 24.49 -5.19
N LYS A 253 -6.98 25.41 -4.40
CA LYS A 253 -6.50 25.74 -3.05
C LYS A 253 -6.44 24.51 -2.13
N GLN A 254 -7.46 23.66 -2.17
CA GLN A 254 -7.58 22.46 -1.34
C GLN A 254 -6.63 21.35 -1.75
N MET A 255 -6.22 21.28 -3.02
CA MET A 255 -5.31 20.26 -3.54
C MET A 255 -3.84 20.50 -3.19
N ARG A 256 -3.48 21.72 -2.75
CA ARG A 256 -2.09 22.12 -2.51
C ARG A 256 -1.24 21.10 -1.73
N PRO A 257 -1.64 20.64 -0.51
CA PRO A 257 -0.78 19.74 0.26
C PRO A 257 -0.52 18.41 -0.46
N PHE A 258 -1.52 17.91 -1.19
CA PHE A 258 -1.46 16.60 -1.85
C PHE A 258 -0.62 16.65 -3.13
N ILE A 259 -0.69 17.73 -3.89
CA ILE A 259 0.17 17.90 -5.06
C ILE A 259 1.63 18.15 -4.66
N GLU A 260 1.87 18.90 -3.57
CA GLU A 260 3.20 19.09 -3.01
C GLU A 260 3.83 17.76 -2.60
N GLU A 261 3.10 16.94 -1.82
CA GLU A 261 3.51 15.60 -1.44
C GLU A 261 3.85 14.74 -2.67
N LEU A 262 2.92 14.61 -3.62
CA LEU A 262 3.10 13.81 -4.84
C LEU A 262 4.30 14.32 -5.67
N SER A 263 4.48 15.64 -5.75
CA SER A 263 5.60 16.26 -6.46
C SER A 263 6.96 15.92 -5.86
N SER A 264 7.03 15.59 -4.57
CA SER A 264 8.28 15.23 -3.92
C SER A 264 8.65 13.75 -4.08
N ILE A 265 7.65 12.86 -4.20
CA ILE A 265 7.84 11.41 -4.16
C ILE A 265 7.76 10.70 -5.52
N ALA A 266 7.22 11.34 -6.55
CA ALA A 266 7.03 10.71 -7.86
C ALA A 266 8.23 10.94 -8.81
N PRO A 267 9.02 9.91 -9.19
CA PRO A 267 10.11 10.00 -10.17
C PRO A 267 9.60 10.01 -11.64
N VAL A 268 8.42 10.56 -11.86
CA VAL A 268 7.78 10.78 -13.18
C VAL A 268 7.25 12.20 -13.25
N PHE A 269 6.73 12.63 -14.41
CA PHE A 269 6.09 13.94 -14.51
C PHE A 269 4.82 13.99 -13.65
N VAL A 270 4.41 15.20 -13.25
CA VAL A 270 3.22 15.39 -12.42
C VAL A 270 2.16 16.22 -13.15
N SER A 271 0.91 15.76 -13.09
CA SER A 271 -0.26 16.47 -13.64
C SER A 271 -1.17 16.99 -12.53
N ILE A 272 -1.79 18.16 -12.74
CA ILE A 272 -2.85 18.67 -11.85
C ILE A 272 -3.94 19.38 -12.66
N TYR A 273 -5.19 19.03 -12.42
CA TYR A 273 -6.33 19.67 -13.09
C TYR A 273 -7.54 19.73 -12.13
N PRO A 274 -7.58 20.75 -11.25
CA PRO A 274 -8.60 20.87 -10.22
C PRO A 274 -9.95 21.33 -10.78
N ASN A 275 -11.00 21.24 -9.97
CA ASN A 275 -12.27 21.90 -10.26
C ASN A 275 -12.14 23.43 -10.16
N ALA A 276 -13.05 24.16 -10.80
CA ALA A 276 -13.22 25.60 -10.62
C ALA A 276 -13.90 25.91 -9.26
N GLY A 277 -13.22 25.57 -8.18
CA GLY A 277 -13.73 25.62 -6.81
C GLY A 277 -14.61 24.41 -6.46
N LEU A 278 -15.25 24.49 -5.29
CA LEU A 278 -16.27 23.52 -4.87
C LEU A 278 -17.63 23.91 -5.48
N PRO A 279 -18.49 22.94 -5.84
CA PRO A 279 -19.83 23.26 -6.31
C PRO A 279 -20.63 23.96 -5.21
N ASN A 280 -21.41 24.98 -5.59
CA ASN A 280 -22.33 25.67 -4.69
C ASN A 280 -23.61 24.85 -4.45
N GLU A 281 -24.55 25.37 -3.65
CA GLU A 281 -25.80 24.66 -3.31
C GLU A 281 -26.66 24.30 -4.55
N MET A 282 -26.46 25.00 -5.67
CA MET A 282 -27.12 24.73 -6.95
C MET A 282 -26.32 23.78 -7.86
N GLY A 283 -25.15 23.32 -7.43
CA GLY A 283 -24.24 22.47 -8.20
C GLY A 283 -23.39 23.24 -9.23
N GLU A 284 -23.37 24.57 -9.17
CA GLU A 284 -22.61 25.43 -10.08
C GLU A 284 -21.22 25.75 -9.50
N TYR A 285 -20.30 26.18 -10.37
CA TYR A 285 -18.91 26.48 -10.00
C TYR A 285 -18.62 27.98 -10.14
N ASP A 286 -18.34 28.63 -9.02
CA ASP A 286 -18.23 30.09 -8.93
C ASP A 286 -16.78 30.62 -9.10
N GLU A 287 -15.76 29.74 -9.11
CA GLU A 287 -14.37 30.18 -9.20
C GLU A 287 -14.04 30.70 -10.61
N THR A 288 -13.57 31.96 -10.66
CA THR A 288 -13.21 32.62 -11.92
C THR A 288 -11.89 32.12 -12.47
N ALA A 289 -11.69 32.31 -13.79
CA ALA A 289 -10.44 32.00 -14.48
C ALA A 289 -9.23 32.69 -13.81
N ASP A 290 -9.36 33.98 -13.46
CA ASP A 290 -8.29 34.72 -12.79
C ASP A 290 -7.97 34.15 -11.40
N SER A 291 -8.99 33.83 -10.60
CA SER A 291 -8.80 33.26 -9.26
C SER A 291 -8.07 31.91 -9.31
N MET A 292 -8.58 30.98 -10.12
CA MET A 292 -8.01 29.63 -10.27
C MET A 292 -6.58 29.71 -10.82
N SER A 293 -6.36 30.53 -11.84
CA SER A 293 -5.06 30.66 -12.50
C SER A 293 -4.01 31.27 -11.56
N ASN A 294 -4.36 32.25 -10.71
CA ASN A 294 -3.44 32.81 -9.70
C ASN A 294 -2.96 31.75 -8.69
N ILE A 295 -3.84 30.84 -8.27
CA ILE A 295 -3.45 29.73 -7.37
C ILE A 295 -2.51 28.76 -8.10
N LEU A 296 -2.83 28.40 -9.34
CA LEU A 296 -1.98 27.52 -10.15
C LEU A 296 -0.63 28.17 -10.51
N ASN A 297 -0.53 29.50 -10.60
CA ASN A 297 0.73 30.21 -10.75
C ASN A 297 1.64 29.95 -9.55
N GLU A 298 1.13 30.04 -8.32
CA GLU A 298 1.90 29.74 -7.11
C GLU A 298 2.41 28.30 -7.11
N PHE A 299 1.57 27.34 -7.51
CA PHE A 299 1.97 25.92 -7.58
C PHE A 299 3.07 25.70 -8.62
N GLY A 300 2.98 26.41 -9.75
CA GLY A 300 3.99 26.36 -10.79
C GLY A 300 5.31 27.01 -10.35
N GLU A 301 5.26 28.16 -9.66
CA GLU A 301 6.44 28.83 -9.07
C GLU A 301 7.12 27.95 -8.01
N SER A 302 6.33 27.22 -7.22
CA SER A 302 6.79 26.20 -6.28
C SER A 302 7.30 24.92 -6.95
N GLY A 303 7.12 24.78 -8.27
CA GLY A 303 7.64 23.66 -9.05
C GLY A 303 6.89 22.34 -8.84
N PHE A 304 5.56 22.36 -8.66
CA PHE A 304 4.80 21.16 -8.31
C PHE A 304 4.34 20.31 -9.51
N PHE A 305 4.25 20.86 -10.72
CA PHE A 305 3.70 20.12 -11.86
C PHE A 305 4.44 20.34 -13.19
N ASN A 306 4.12 19.46 -14.15
CA ASN A 306 4.60 19.46 -15.53
C ASN A 306 3.43 19.58 -16.52
N ILE A 307 2.23 19.16 -16.12
CA ILE A 307 0.98 19.25 -16.88
C ILE A 307 -0.06 19.93 -15.99
N VAL A 308 -0.79 20.90 -16.54
CA VAL A 308 -1.85 21.62 -15.81
C VAL A 308 -3.10 21.78 -16.67
N GLY A 309 -4.28 21.62 -16.08
CA GLY A 309 -5.54 21.77 -16.80
C GLY A 309 -6.70 22.12 -15.86
N GLY A 310 -7.91 21.78 -16.29
CA GLY A 310 -9.12 21.98 -15.51
C GLY A 310 -10.06 20.78 -15.52
N CYS A 311 -10.80 20.58 -14.44
CA CYS A 311 -11.85 19.57 -14.37
C CYS A 311 -13.23 20.27 -14.28
N CYS A 312 -14.16 19.78 -13.44
CA CYS A 312 -15.53 20.28 -13.38
C CYS A 312 -15.59 21.81 -13.15
N GLY A 313 -16.48 22.47 -13.91
CA GLY A 313 -16.67 23.91 -13.85
C GLY A 313 -15.70 24.76 -14.68
N THR A 314 -14.62 24.17 -15.19
CA THR A 314 -13.65 24.89 -16.02
C THR A 314 -14.14 25.03 -17.46
N ALA A 315 -13.80 26.17 -18.08
CA ALA A 315 -14.22 26.54 -19.43
C ALA A 315 -13.02 27.08 -20.24
N PRO A 316 -13.17 27.37 -21.55
CA PRO A 316 -12.09 27.91 -22.37
C PRO A 316 -11.40 29.16 -21.78
N ASP A 317 -12.13 30.03 -21.08
CA ASP A 317 -11.53 31.19 -20.41
C ASP A 317 -10.55 30.81 -19.28
N HIS A 318 -10.85 29.75 -18.52
CA HIS A 318 -9.93 29.20 -17.51
C HIS A 318 -8.68 28.64 -18.17
N ILE A 319 -8.83 27.84 -19.23
CA ILE A 319 -7.70 27.23 -19.96
C ILE A 319 -6.82 28.31 -20.60
N LYS A 320 -7.42 29.40 -21.09
CA LYS A 320 -6.67 30.56 -21.61
C LYS A 320 -5.87 31.28 -20.55
N ALA A 321 -6.41 31.42 -19.34
CA ALA A 321 -5.67 31.99 -18.21
C ALA A 321 -4.52 31.07 -17.78
N ILE A 322 -4.77 29.77 -17.68
CA ILE A 322 -3.77 28.75 -17.34
C ILE A 322 -2.65 28.69 -18.39
N SER A 323 -2.98 28.74 -19.68
CA SER A 323 -1.99 28.70 -20.78
C SER A 323 -1.00 29.85 -20.70
N LYS A 324 -1.47 31.08 -20.41
CA LYS A 324 -0.59 32.25 -20.23
C LYS A 324 0.39 32.14 -19.07
N ILE A 325 0.02 31.37 -18.05
CA ILE A 325 0.87 31.11 -16.88
C ILE A 325 1.89 30.03 -17.20
N ALA A 326 1.45 28.94 -17.83
CA ALA A 326 2.31 27.84 -18.24
C ALA A 326 3.47 28.28 -19.15
N GLU A 327 3.27 29.32 -19.98
CA GLU A 327 4.32 29.93 -20.83
C GLU A 327 5.46 30.59 -20.04
N LYS A 328 5.20 31.03 -18.80
CA LYS A 328 6.15 31.81 -17.99
C LYS A 328 6.88 30.99 -16.94
N ILE A 329 6.37 29.80 -16.63
CA ILE A 329 6.85 28.97 -15.52
C ILE A 329 7.75 27.85 -16.04
N GLN A 330 8.80 27.56 -15.28
CA GLN A 330 9.68 26.42 -15.56
C GLN A 330 9.02 25.11 -15.12
N PRO A 331 9.09 24.03 -15.91
CA PRO A 331 8.52 22.74 -15.50
C PRO A 331 9.15 22.22 -14.20
N ARG A 332 8.36 21.51 -13.40
CA ARG A 332 8.86 20.73 -12.26
C ARG A 332 10.05 19.86 -12.67
N LYS A 333 11.10 19.89 -11.87
CA LYS A 333 12.21 18.94 -12.00
C LYS A 333 11.80 17.61 -11.37
N VAL A 334 11.83 16.54 -12.17
CA VAL A 334 11.54 15.19 -11.68
C VAL A 334 12.59 14.79 -10.64
N PRO A 335 12.19 14.42 -9.41
CA PRO A 335 13.11 14.04 -8.34
C PRO A 335 13.74 12.68 -8.62
N SER A 336 14.98 12.50 -8.14
CA SER A 336 15.57 11.17 -7.98
C SER A 336 15.06 10.59 -6.66
N VAL A 337 14.56 9.36 -6.68
CA VAL A 337 14.08 8.67 -5.49
C VAL A 337 14.92 7.43 -5.23
N GLU A 338 15.22 7.19 -3.96
CA GLU A 338 15.98 6.00 -3.56
C GLU A 338 15.19 4.72 -3.87
N PRO A 339 15.83 3.64 -4.35
CA PRO A 339 15.17 2.39 -4.71
C PRO A 339 14.86 1.54 -3.47
N PHE A 340 14.03 2.05 -2.56
CA PHE A 340 13.53 1.31 -1.41
C PHE A 340 12.36 0.40 -1.80
N LEU A 341 12.21 -0.70 -1.06
CA LEU A 341 11.00 -1.51 -1.09
C LEU A 341 9.84 -0.66 -0.56
N ARG A 342 8.85 -0.44 -1.41
CA ARG A 342 7.65 0.34 -1.13
C ARG A 342 6.43 -0.55 -1.30
N LEU A 343 5.66 -0.67 -0.22
CA LEU A 343 4.43 -1.43 -0.14
C LEU A 343 3.30 -0.49 0.28
N SER A 344 2.05 -0.93 0.09
CA SER A 344 0.90 -0.16 0.57
C SER A 344 -0.29 -1.04 0.87
N GLY A 345 -1.01 -0.69 1.94
CA GLY A 345 -2.43 -0.97 2.09
C GLY A 345 -3.21 0.29 1.71
N LEU A 346 -3.99 0.82 2.65
CA LEU A 346 -4.50 2.21 2.61
C LEU A 346 -3.41 3.25 2.96
N GLU A 347 -2.36 2.81 3.64
CA GLU A 347 -1.21 3.62 4.05
C GLU A 347 0.09 3.03 3.51
N PRO A 348 1.13 3.87 3.30
CA PRO A 348 2.41 3.41 2.76
C PRO A 348 3.24 2.69 3.82
N LEU A 349 3.98 1.66 3.41
CA LEU A 349 5.06 1.05 4.17
C LEU A 349 6.34 1.10 3.34
N ILE A 350 7.31 1.90 3.77
CA ILE A 350 8.60 2.09 3.10
C ILE A 350 9.69 1.48 3.95
N ILE A 351 10.40 0.49 3.40
CA ILE A 351 11.48 -0.21 4.10
C ILE A 351 12.81 0.43 3.71
N ARG A 352 13.30 1.29 4.61
CA ARG A 352 14.52 2.09 4.46
C ARG A 352 15.72 1.39 5.15
N PRO A 353 16.97 1.78 4.87
CA PRO A 353 18.14 1.22 5.54
C PRO A 353 18.12 1.33 7.07
N GLU A 354 17.51 2.40 7.59
CA GLU A 354 17.31 2.67 9.01
C GLU A 354 16.04 2.04 9.59
N SER A 355 15.22 1.38 8.76
CA SER A 355 14.05 0.66 9.25
C SER A 355 14.50 -0.50 10.15
N ASN A 356 13.82 -0.65 11.28
CA ASN A 356 13.95 -1.84 12.10
C ASN A 356 13.36 -3.07 11.39
N PHE A 357 13.56 -4.23 12.00
CA PHE A 357 12.98 -5.48 11.53
C PHE A 357 11.46 -5.38 11.32
N ILE A 358 11.01 -5.77 10.12
CA ILE A 358 9.60 -5.70 9.72
C ILE A 358 8.88 -6.98 10.13
N ASN A 359 7.84 -6.84 10.95
CA ASN A 359 7.07 -7.97 11.47
C ASN A 359 5.91 -8.29 10.53
N VAL A 360 5.93 -9.50 9.96
CA VAL A 360 4.83 -10.04 9.15
C VAL A 360 3.98 -10.95 10.04
N GLY A 361 2.70 -10.61 10.24
CA GLY A 361 1.81 -11.36 11.13
C GLY A 361 1.39 -12.71 10.55
N GLU A 362 1.69 -13.81 11.26
CA GLU A 362 1.50 -15.20 10.79
C GLU A 362 0.13 -15.85 11.09
N ARG A 363 -0.75 -15.19 11.86
CA ARG A 363 -1.93 -15.87 12.46
C ARG A 363 -3.15 -15.97 11.54
N THR A 364 -3.14 -15.28 10.42
CA THR A 364 -4.14 -15.35 9.34
C THR A 364 -3.82 -16.48 8.36
N ASN A 365 -3.46 -17.63 8.92
CA ASN A 365 -2.94 -18.80 8.21
C ASN A 365 -3.67 -20.06 8.69
N VAL A 366 -4.33 -20.78 7.77
CA VAL A 366 -5.09 -22.00 8.08
C VAL A 366 -4.18 -23.11 8.62
N ALA A 367 -2.97 -23.27 8.09
CA ALA A 367 -2.03 -24.28 8.58
C ALA A 367 -1.38 -23.90 9.93
N GLY A 368 -1.16 -22.60 10.16
CA GLY A 368 -0.44 -22.07 11.32
C GLY A 368 -1.31 -21.75 12.55
N SER A 369 -2.59 -21.46 12.36
CA SER A 369 -3.47 -20.91 13.41
C SER A 369 -4.75 -21.72 13.57
N ARG A 370 -4.82 -22.55 14.62
CA ARG A 370 -5.99 -23.41 14.90
C ARG A 370 -7.31 -22.64 15.01
N ASN A 371 -7.28 -21.45 15.62
CA ASN A 371 -8.49 -20.63 15.76
C ASN A 371 -8.96 -20.09 14.40
N PHE A 372 -8.03 -19.61 13.58
CA PHE A 372 -8.34 -19.11 12.24
C PHE A 372 -8.84 -20.24 11.32
N ALA A 373 -8.14 -21.38 11.31
CA ALA A 373 -8.52 -22.57 10.57
C ALA A 373 -9.96 -23.01 10.87
N LYS A 374 -10.32 -23.08 12.16
CA LYS A 374 -11.67 -23.43 12.60
C LYS A 374 -12.72 -22.49 12.00
N LEU A 375 -12.51 -21.17 12.10
CA LEU A 375 -13.48 -20.18 11.62
C LEU A 375 -13.64 -20.21 10.10
N ILE A 376 -12.53 -20.38 9.35
CA ILE A 376 -12.57 -20.49 7.89
C ILE A 376 -13.30 -21.77 7.46
N LEU A 377 -12.99 -22.92 8.08
CA LEU A 377 -13.64 -24.21 7.78
C LEU A 377 -15.14 -24.21 8.13
N GLU A 378 -15.54 -23.46 9.16
CA GLU A 378 -16.95 -23.25 9.53
C GLU A 378 -17.66 -22.20 8.64
N GLY A 379 -16.95 -21.58 7.69
CA GLY A 379 -17.48 -20.53 6.82
C GLY A 379 -17.74 -19.18 7.51
N ASN A 380 -17.25 -19.00 8.73
CA ASN A 380 -17.43 -17.80 9.55
C ASN A 380 -16.29 -16.78 9.34
N PHE A 381 -16.21 -16.25 8.12
CA PHE A 381 -15.13 -15.34 7.71
C PHE A 381 -15.11 -14.04 8.54
N SER A 382 -16.26 -13.45 8.87
CA SER A 382 -16.30 -12.19 9.64
C SER A 382 -15.70 -12.33 11.04
N ALA A 383 -15.82 -13.51 11.67
CA ALA A 383 -15.20 -13.79 12.96
C ALA A 383 -13.66 -13.86 12.91
N THR A 384 -13.05 -13.83 11.71
CA THR A 384 -11.59 -13.77 11.55
C THR A 384 -11.03 -12.35 11.64
N LEU A 385 -11.86 -11.31 11.46
CA LEU A 385 -11.43 -9.91 11.51
C LEU A 385 -10.75 -9.55 12.84
N PRO A 386 -11.24 -9.98 14.03
CA PRO A 386 -10.53 -9.74 15.28
C PRO A 386 -9.14 -10.41 15.34
N ILE A 387 -8.94 -11.54 14.66
CA ILE A 387 -7.62 -12.19 14.59
C ILE A 387 -6.66 -11.31 13.80
N ALA A 388 -7.07 -10.84 12.61
CA ALA A 388 -6.26 -9.93 11.80
C ALA A 388 -5.96 -8.62 12.56
N ARG A 389 -6.99 -7.97 13.12
CA ARG A 389 -6.85 -6.72 13.90
C ARG A 389 -5.91 -6.89 15.09
N SER A 390 -6.00 -8.01 15.82
CA SER A 390 -5.10 -8.28 16.96
C SER A 390 -3.63 -8.34 16.57
N GLN A 391 -3.30 -8.74 15.33
CA GLN A 391 -1.93 -8.73 14.84
C GLN A 391 -1.45 -7.31 14.52
N VAL A 392 -2.32 -6.49 13.92
CA VAL A 392 -2.06 -5.06 13.70
C VAL A 392 -1.79 -4.35 15.03
N ASP A 393 -2.68 -4.52 16.01
CA ASP A 393 -2.54 -3.97 17.36
C ASP A 393 -1.32 -4.53 18.09
N GLY A 394 -0.91 -5.74 17.71
CA GLY A 394 0.31 -6.40 18.18
C GLY A 394 1.58 -5.95 17.46
N GLY A 395 1.54 -4.94 16.60
CA GLY A 395 2.73 -4.38 15.93
C GLY A 395 3.14 -5.08 14.64
N ALA A 396 2.27 -5.91 14.05
CA ALA A 396 2.48 -6.35 12.67
C ALA A 396 2.42 -5.16 11.71
N GLN A 397 3.31 -5.16 10.72
CA GLN A 397 3.38 -4.12 9.68
C GLN A 397 2.91 -4.66 8.33
N ILE A 398 2.87 -5.98 8.17
CA ILE A 398 2.33 -6.71 7.02
C ILE A 398 1.51 -7.88 7.58
N LEU A 399 0.43 -8.27 6.91
CA LEU A 399 -0.33 -9.48 7.27
C LEU A 399 -0.10 -10.59 6.23
N ASP A 400 0.35 -11.75 6.68
CA ASP A 400 0.43 -12.97 5.87
C ASP A 400 -0.93 -13.66 5.84
N VAL A 401 -1.44 -13.96 4.64
CA VAL A 401 -2.77 -14.54 4.46
C VAL A 401 -2.65 -15.84 3.69
N ASN A 402 -2.90 -16.95 4.39
CA ASN A 402 -2.85 -18.31 3.83
C ASN A 402 -4.16 -19.05 4.10
N VAL A 403 -4.80 -19.53 3.03
CA VAL A 403 -6.03 -20.33 3.06
C VAL A 403 -5.87 -21.68 2.35
N ASP A 404 -4.64 -22.17 2.24
CA ASP A 404 -4.35 -23.47 1.64
C ASP A 404 -4.83 -24.59 2.57
N GLU A 405 -5.85 -25.32 2.12
CA GLU A 405 -6.38 -26.51 2.79
C GLU A 405 -7.07 -27.39 1.75
N GLY A 406 -6.90 -28.71 1.82
CA GLY A 406 -7.37 -29.64 0.81
C GLY A 406 -8.89 -29.70 0.68
N MET A 407 -9.62 -29.33 1.73
CA MET A 407 -11.09 -29.33 1.78
C MET A 407 -11.72 -27.98 1.40
N LEU A 408 -10.92 -26.92 1.19
CA LEU A 408 -11.42 -25.58 0.88
C LEU A 408 -11.33 -25.28 -0.62
N ASP A 409 -12.32 -24.55 -1.12
CA ASP A 409 -12.12 -23.72 -2.31
C ASP A 409 -11.26 -22.51 -1.91
N SER A 410 -9.94 -22.69 -1.99
CA SER A 410 -8.96 -21.67 -1.57
C SER A 410 -9.07 -20.37 -2.39
N GLU A 411 -9.50 -20.43 -3.66
CA GLU A 411 -9.67 -19.24 -4.50
C GLU A 411 -10.87 -18.41 -4.02
N ALA A 412 -12.01 -19.07 -3.76
CA ALA A 412 -13.18 -18.39 -3.19
C ALA A 412 -12.91 -17.89 -1.76
N ALA A 413 -12.21 -18.68 -0.95
CA ALA A 413 -11.89 -18.33 0.44
C ALA A 413 -10.98 -17.10 0.54
N VAL A 414 -9.89 -17.04 -0.25
CA VAL A 414 -8.98 -15.88 -0.24
C VAL A 414 -9.69 -14.63 -0.74
N THR A 415 -10.50 -14.75 -1.80
CA THR A 415 -11.27 -13.64 -2.37
C THR A 415 -12.22 -13.05 -1.33
N LYS A 416 -13.02 -13.91 -0.67
CA LYS A 416 -13.98 -13.48 0.35
C LYS A 416 -13.28 -12.84 1.55
N LEU A 417 -12.18 -13.44 2.01
CA LEU A 417 -11.43 -12.95 3.15
C LEU A 417 -10.79 -11.58 2.87
N LEU A 418 -10.13 -11.42 1.72
CA LEU A 418 -9.47 -10.16 1.36
C LEU A 418 -10.48 -9.03 1.12
N ASN A 419 -11.65 -9.32 0.55
CA ASN A 419 -12.73 -8.34 0.44
C ASN A 419 -13.22 -7.85 1.81
N LEU A 420 -13.30 -8.75 2.79
CA LEU A 420 -13.64 -8.40 4.17
C LEU A 420 -12.51 -7.59 4.84
N PHE A 421 -11.25 -7.98 4.65
CA PHE A 421 -10.12 -7.21 5.18
C PHE A 421 -10.08 -5.80 4.59
N GLY A 422 -10.38 -5.65 3.30
CA GLY A 422 -10.48 -4.36 2.63
C GLY A 422 -11.61 -3.46 3.16
N SER A 423 -12.65 -4.03 3.77
CA SER A 423 -13.74 -3.27 4.39
C SER A 423 -13.44 -2.75 5.80
N GLU A 424 -12.33 -3.19 6.41
CA GLU A 424 -11.96 -2.84 7.79
C GLU A 424 -10.70 -1.95 7.79
N PRO A 425 -10.82 -0.62 7.98
CA PRO A 425 -9.71 0.32 7.82
C PRO A 425 -8.46 0.00 8.64
N ASP A 426 -8.65 -0.50 9.87
CA ASP A 426 -7.54 -0.88 10.76
C ASP A 426 -6.72 -2.05 10.20
N ILE A 427 -7.33 -2.93 9.41
CA ILE A 427 -6.66 -4.04 8.74
C ILE A 427 -6.14 -3.57 7.39
N ALA A 428 -6.99 -2.92 6.60
CA ALA A 428 -6.71 -2.48 5.25
C ALA A 428 -5.55 -1.48 5.16
N LYS A 429 -5.22 -0.74 6.23
CA LYS A 429 -4.06 0.16 6.25
C LYS A 429 -2.73 -0.56 5.99
N LEU A 430 -2.60 -1.84 6.39
CA LEU A 430 -1.38 -2.61 6.18
C LEU A 430 -1.33 -3.27 4.80
N PRO A 431 -0.13 -3.41 4.21
CA PRO A 431 0.07 -4.30 3.07
C PRO A 431 -0.27 -5.75 3.41
N ILE A 432 -0.76 -6.49 2.41
CA ILE A 432 -1.04 -7.93 2.52
C ILE A 432 0.04 -8.73 1.79
N MET A 433 0.52 -9.78 2.44
CA MET A 433 1.30 -10.86 1.85
C MET A 433 0.37 -12.03 1.56
N ILE A 434 0.15 -12.34 0.28
CA ILE A 434 -0.72 -13.45 -0.14
C ILE A 434 0.15 -14.70 -0.14
N ASP A 435 -0.17 -15.65 0.73
CA ASP A 435 0.57 -16.89 0.93
C ASP A 435 -0.19 -18.11 0.40
N SER A 436 0.36 -18.75 -0.64
CA SER A 436 -0.16 -19.99 -1.18
C SER A 436 0.87 -20.75 -2.00
N SER A 437 0.78 -22.07 -1.94
CA SER A 437 1.47 -23.00 -2.83
C SER A 437 0.84 -23.11 -4.23
N LYS A 438 -0.37 -22.57 -4.42
CA LYS A 438 -1.13 -22.61 -5.68
C LYS A 438 -1.13 -21.23 -6.33
N TRP A 439 -0.59 -21.13 -7.54
CA TRP A 439 -0.60 -19.88 -8.30
C TRP A 439 -2.01 -19.29 -8.49
N SER A 440 -3.04 -20.12 -8.72
CA SER A 440 -4.40 -19.63 -8.91
C SER A 440 -4.95 -18.89 -7.68
N VAL A 441 -4.57 -19.31 -6.47
CA VAL A 441 -4.96 -18.64 -5.21
C VAL A 441 -4.21 -17.32 -5.05
N ILE A 442 -2.91 -17.28 -5.39
CA ILE A 442 -2.13 -16.04 -5.44
C ILE A 442 -2.79 -15.03 -6.39
N GLU A 443 -3.11 -15.46 -7.61
CA GLU A 443 -3.71 -14.60 -8.63
C GLU A 443 -5.11 -14.12 -8.23
N ALA A 444 -5.94 -14.99 -7.64
CA ALA A 444 -7.23 -14.61 -7.07
C ALA A 444 -7.08 -13.54 -5.97
N GLY A 445 -6.07 -13.70 -5.10
CA GLY A 445 -5.78 -12.73 -4.05
C GLY A 445 -5.30 -11.38 -4.59
N LEU A 446 -4.40 -11.38 -5.59
CA LEU A 446 -3.86 -10.15 -6.20
C LEU A 446 -4.96 -9.29 -6.82
N LYS A 447 -5.97 -9.94 -7.40
CA LYS A 447 -7.18 -9.30 -7.95
C LYS A 447 -8.06 -8.62 -6.89
N CYS A 448 -7.82 -8.85 -5.60
CA CYS A 448 -8.52 -8.19 -4.50
C CYS A 448 -7.70 -7.08 -3.82
N LEU A 449 -6.41 -6.93 -4.15
CA LEU A 449 -5.53 -5.98 -3.47
C LEU A 449 -5.56 -4.60 -4.11
N GLN A 450 -6.16 -3.64 -3.41
CA GLN A 450 -6.11 -2.22 -3.76
C GLN A 450 -4.67 -1.68 -3.73
N GLY A 451 -3.91 -2.02 -2.69
CA GLY A 451 -2.53 -1.59 -2.49
C GLY A 451 -1.47 -2.43 -3.19
N ARG A 452 -0.21 -2.14 -2.88
CA ARG A 452 0.97 -2.91 -3.30
C ARG A 452 1.33 -3.93 -2.21
N GLY A 453 0.88 -5.16 -2.42
CA GLY A 453 1.16 -6.31 -1.55
C GLY A 453 2.42 -7.09 -1.93
N ILE A 454 2.57 -8.25 -1.31
CA ILE A 454 3.66 -9.21 -1.53
C ILE A 454 3.07 -10.57 -1.96
N VAL A 455 3.67 -11.21 -2.96
CA VAL A 455 3.40 -12.60 -3.29
C VAL A 455 4.34 -13.53 -2.51
N ASN A 456 3.76 -14.44 -1.72
CA ASN A 456 4.46 -15.50 -1.00
C ASN A 456 3.95 -16.87 -1.51
N SER A 457 4.65 -17.55 -2.40
CA SER A 457 5.93 -17.24 -3.00
C SER A 457 6.01 -17.84 -4.39
N ILE A 458 7.09 -17.55 -5.11
CA ILE A 458 7.49 -18.28 -6.30
C ILE A 458 8.84 -18.95 -6.09
N SER A 459 9.16 -19.95 -6.90
CA SER A 459 10.44 -20.66 -6.85
C SER A 459 10.78 -21.28 -8.20
N LEU A 460 12.00 -21.81 -8.34
CA LEU A 460 12.46 -22.50 -9.55
C LEU A 460 12.07 -23.99 -9.56
N LYS A 461 11.31 -24.47 -8.57
CA LYS A 461 10.93 -25.89 -8.40
C LYS A 461 10.30 -26.51 -9.64
N GLU A 462 9.44 -25.76 -10.33
CA GLU A 462 8.72 -26.20 -11.53
C GLU A 462 9.45 -25.82 -12.83
N GLY A 463 10.70 -25.38 -12.70
CA GLY A 463 11.51 -24.92 -13.81
C GLY A 463 11.41 -23.43 -14.08
N GLU A 464 12.33 -22.98 -14.93
CA GLU A 464 12.58 -21.57 -15.20
C GLU A 464 11.44 -20.86 -15.94
N GLU A 465 10.77 -21.53 -16.88
CA GLU A 465 9.70 -20.91 -17.68
C GLU A 465 8.47 -20.59 -16.82
N VAL A 466 8.09 -21.47 -15.90
CA VAL A 466 7.00 -21.24 -14.95
C VAL A 466 7.36 -20.09 -14.01
N PHE A 467 8.59 -20.09 -13.49
CA PHE A 467 9.11 -18.99 -12.66
C PHE A 467 9.05 -17.63 -13.37
N LYS A 468 9.51 -17.56 -14.63
CA LYS A 468 9.45 -16.35 -15.47
C LYS A 468 8.01 -15.93 -15.75
N HIS A 469 7.11 -16.87 -16.01
CA HIS A 469 5.70 -16.58 -16.25
C HIS A 469 5.06 -15.94 -15.03
N HIS A 470 5.20 -16.55 -13.85
CA HIS A 470 4.68 -16.00 -12.59
C HIS A 470 5.31 -14.63 -12.30
N ALA A 471 6.63 -14.48 -12.43
CA ALA A 471 7.30 -13.19 -12.21
C ALA A 471 6.75 -12.07 -13.09
N LYS A 472 6.49 -12.33 -14.39
CA LYS A 472 5.88 -11.35 -15.29
C LYS A 472 4.47 -10.96 -14.85
N LYS A 473 3.67 -11.93 -14.42
CA LYS A 473 2.33 -11.67 -13.88
C LYS A 473 2.37 -10.81 -12.62
N ILE A 474 3.29 -11.09 -11.69
CA ILE A 474 3.47 -10.30 -10.47
C ILE A 474 3.79 -8.84 -10.80
N LEU A 475 4.65 -8.57 -11.80
CA LEU A 475 4.92 -7.21 -12.28
C LEU A 475 3.68 -6.53 -12.85
N GLN A 476 2.88 -7.25 -13.65
CA GLN A 476 1.64 -6.73 -14.22
C GLN A 476 0.60 -6.38 -13.14
N TYR A 477 0.56 -7.13 -12.04
CA TYR A 477 -0.28 -6.80 -10.87
C TYR A 477 0.33 -5.74 -9.94
N GLY A 478 1.60 -5.41 -10.12
CA GLY A 478 2.31 -4.39 -9.35
C GLY A 478 2.72 -4.81 -7.94
N ALA A 479 2.92 -6.10 -7.65
CA ALA A 479 3.30 -6.59 -6.33
C ALA A 479 4.82 -6.81 -6.17
N ALA A 480 5.28 -6.87 -4.92
CA ALA A 480 6.61 -7.40 -4.58
C ALA A 480 6.56 -8.94 -4.51
N VAL A 481 7.73 -9.60 -4.46
CA VAL A 481 7.80 -11.06 -4.54
C VAL A 481 8.73 -11.67 -3.51
N ILE A 482 8.26 -12.72 -2.83
CA ILE A 482 9.10 -13.66 -2.11
C ILE A 482 9.53 -14.79 -3.05
N VAL A 483 10.85 -14.99 -3.12
CA VAL A 483 11.49 -16.07 -3.87
C VAL A 483 12.08 -17.06 -2.88
N MET A 484 11.52 -18.27 -2.82
CA MET A 484 12.09 -19.32 -1.99
C MET A 484 13.36 -19.88 -2.62
N ALA A 485 14.34 -20.24 -1.79
CA ALA A 485 15.50 -21.01 -2.20
C ALA A 485 15.12 -22.49 -2.45
N PHE A 486 14.32 -22.72 -3.49
CA PHE A 486 13.87 -24.03 -3.95
C PHE A 486 13.96 -24.07 -5.48
N ASP A 487 14.66 -25.05 -6.04
CA ASP A 487 14.72 -25.27 -7.47
C ASP A 487 14.41 -26.72 -7.88
N GLU A 488 14.66 -27.08 -9.13
CA GLU A 488 14.36 -28.40 -9.70
C GLU A 488 15.09 -29.55 -8.97
N LYS A 489 16.17 -29.26 -8.21
CA LYS A 489 16.89 -30.27 -7.42
C LYS A 489 16.40 -30.40 -5.98
N GLY A 490 15.44 -29.57 -5.56
CA GLY A 490 14.93 -29.58 -4.20
C GLY A 490 15.13 -28.26 -3.45
N GLN A 491 14.87 -28.32 -2.15
CA GLN A 491 15.04 -27.20 -1.24
C GLN A 491 16.52 -26.94 -0.94
N GLY A 492 16.91 -25.67 -0.83
CA GLY A 492 18.24 -25.26 -0.37
C GLY A 492 18.43 -25.53 1.12
N ASP A 493 19.04 -26.67 1.44
CA ASP A 493 19.29 -27.15 2.80
C ASP A 493 20.65 -26.72 3.38
N THR A 494 21.65 -26.50 2.53
CA THR A 494 23.00 -26.03 2.89
C THR A 494 23.25 -24.58 2.44
N PHE A 495 24.23 -23.90 3.06
CA PHE A 495 24.65 -22.55 2.65
C PHE A 495 24.94 -22.46 1.15
N GLN A 496 25.76 -23.36 0.62
CA GLN A 496 26.15 -23.36 -0.79
C GLN A 496 24.94 -23.52 -1.72
N ARG A 497 24.00 -24.40 -1.36
CA ARG A 497 22.80 -24.62 -2.17
C ARG A 497 21.88 -23.41 -2.18
N ARG A 498 21.73 -22.73 -1.03
CA ARG A 498 20.89 -21.53 -0.93
C ARG A 498 21.43 -20.39 -1.78
N ILE A 499 22.73 -20.10 -1.70
CA ILE A 499 23.32 -18.99 -2.49
C ILE A 499 23.23 -19.24 -3.99
N GLU A 500 23.43 -20.48 -4.45
CA GLU A 500 23.29 -20.85 -5.87
C GLU A 500 21.88 -20.57 -6.40
N ILE A 501 20.85 -20.96 -5.64
CA ILE A 501 19.45 -20.77 -6.04
C ILE A 501 19.10 -19.28 -6.03
N CYS A 502 19.45 -18.55 -4.96
CA CYS A 502 19.19 -17.12 -4.84
C CYS A 502 19.88 -16.31 -5.95
N GLU A 503 21.14 -16.62 -6.25
CA GLU A 503 21.88 -15.97 -7.34
C GLU A 503 21.24 -16.21 -8.71
N ARG A 504 20.87 -17.47 -9.01
CA ARG A 504 20.20 -17.83 -10.26
C ARG A 504 18.88 -17.07 -10.40
N ALA A 505 18.04 -17.10 -9.37
CA ALA A 505 16.75 -16.42 -9.40
C ALA A 505 16.90 -14.90 -9.51
N TYR A 506 17.85 -14.28 -8.80
CA TYR A 506 18.15 -12.85 -8.90
C TYR A 506 18.54 -12.46 -10.33
N ASN A 507 19.42 -13.24 -10.96
CA ASN A 507 19.86 -12.98 -12.32
C ASN A 507 18.70 -13.08 -13.32
N ILE A 508 17.86 -14.11 -13.22
CA ILE A 508 16.67 -14.27 -14.09
C ILE A 508 15.73 -13.06 -13.92
N LEU A 509 15.37 -12.72 -12.68
CA LEU A 509 14.43 -11.64 -12.39
C LEU A 509 14.95 -10.29 -12.87
N THR A 510 16.20 -9.95 -12.56
CA THR A 510 16.74 -8.61 -12.83
C THR A 510 17.21 -8.43 -14.27
N LYS A 511 17.87 -9.44 -14.87
CA LYS A 511 18.50 -9.30 -16.20
C LYS A 511 17.60 -9.71 -17.34
N GLU A 512 16.70 -10.68 -17.14
CA GLU A 512 15.85 -11.20 -18.23
C GLU A 512 14.42 -10.67 -18.17
N ILE A 513 13.86 -10.49 -16.97
CA ILE A 513 12.49 -9.99 -16.79
C ILE A 513 12.46 -8.47 -16.60
N GLY A 514 13.52 -7.89 -16.03
CA GLY A 514 13.56 -6.48 -15.65
C GLY A 514 12.79 -6.19 -14.36
N PHE A 515 12.67 -7.18 -13.48
CA PHE A 515 12.06 -7.03 -12.16
C PHE A 515 12.92 -6.08 -11.30
N PRO A 516 12.35 -5.04 -10.67
CA PRO A 516 13.14 -4.14 -9.82
C PRO A 516 13.74 -4.90 -8.64
N PRO A 517 15.07 -4.86 -8.42
CA PRO A 517 15.73 -5.67 -7.41
C PRO A 517 15.27 -5.36 -5.98
N GLN A 518 14.86 -4.11 -5.69
CA GLN A 518 14.32 -3.72 -4.40
C GLN A 518 12.96 -4.36 -4.08
N ASP A 519 12.26 -4.90 -5.08
CA ASP A 519 10.97 -5.59 -4.91
C ASP A 519 11.13 -7.11 -4.77
N ILE A 520 12.38 -7.61 -4.79
CA ILE A 520 12.73 -9.02 -4.61
C ILE A 520 13.09 -9.26 -3.15
N ILE A 521 12.36 -10.18 -2.52
CA ILE A 521 12.57 -10.65 -1.17
C ILE A 521 12.97 -12.13 -1.26
N PHE A 522 14.13 -12.52 -0.74
CA PHE A 522 14.53 -13.92 -0.69
C PHE A 522 14.09 -14.56 0.62
N ASP A 523 13.53 -15.76 0.53
CA ASP A 523 13.39 -16.68 1.65
C ASP A 523 14.41 -17.83 1.47
N PRO A 524 15.55 -17.82 2.20
CA PRO A 524 16.54 -18.89 2.10
C PRO A 524 16.13 -20.18 2.84
N ASN A 525 14.87 -20.30 3.23
CA ASN A 525 14.23 -21.36 4.01
C ASN A 525 14.71 -21.42 5.46
N VAL A 526 13.90 -20.91 6.38
CA VAL A 526 14.06 -21.24 7.81
C VAL A 526 13.63 -22.69 8.03
N LEU A 527 14.59 -23.57 8.32
CA LEU A 527 14.37 -25.00 8.58
C LEU A 527 14.33 -25.31 10.09
N THR A 528 13.76 -26.46 10.43
CA THR A 528 13.60 -26.88 11.83
C THR A 528 14.96 -27.28 12.43
N LEU A 529 15.27 -26.78 13.63
CA LEU A 529 16.48 -27.14 14.37
C LEU A 529 16.19 -28.18 15.46
N ALA A 530 17.25 -28.74 16.05
CA ALA A 530 17.18 -29.70 17.15
C ALA A 530 16.29 -30.91 16.84
N THR A 531 16.35 -31.43 15.62
CA THR A 531 15.55 -32.60 15.20
C THR A 531 16.17 -33.93 15.64
N GLY A 532 17.41 -33.93 16.15
CA GLY A 532 18.18 -35.13 16.45
C GLY A 532 18.82 -35.78 15.21
N ILE A 533 18.89 -35.07 14.08
CA ILE A 533 19.52 -35.51 12.83
C ILE A 533 20.73 -34.61 12.62
N GLU A 534 21.93 -35.19 12.51
CA GLU A 534 23.20 -34.45 12.50
C GLU A 534 23.28 -33.46 11.33
N GLU A 535 22.76 -33.85 10.17
CA GLU A 535 22.70 -33.04 8.96
C GLU A 535 21.89 -31.74 9.16
N HIS A 536 20.96 -31.71 10.12
CA HIS A 536 20.11 -30.55 10.38
C HIS A 536 20.73 -29.56 11.38
N ASN A 537 21.81 -29.94 12.07
CA ASN A 537 22.41 -29.12 13.12
C ASN A 537 22.90 -27.77 12.59
N ASN A 538 23.35 -27.73 11.33
CA ASN A 538 23.93 -26.51 10.75
C ASN A 538 22.92 -25.56 10.09
N TYR A 539 21.65 -25.93 9.98
CA TYR A 539 20.65 -25.14 9.25
C TYR A 539 20.50 -23.70 9.74
N GLY A 540 20.70 -23.45 11.04
CA GLY A 540 20.63 -22.13 11.65
C GLY A 540 21.81 -21.24 11.23
N VAL A 541 23.04 -21.77 11.32
CA VAL A 541 24.26 -21.11 10.85
C VAL A 541 24.17 -20.84 9.35
N ASP A 542 23.78 -21.85 8.56
CA ASP A 542 23.65 -21.72 7.11
C ASP A 542 22.63 -20.64 6.73
N PHE A 543 21.58 -20.42 7.52
CA PHE A 543 20.59 -19.37 7.23
C PHE A 543 21.20 -18.00 7.45
N ILE A 544 21.83 -17.80 8.60
CA ILE A 544 22.48 -16.54 9.00
C ILE A 544 23.58 -16.16 7.99
N GLU A 545 24.42 -17.12 7.59
CA GLU A 545 25.46 -16.87 6.59
C GLU A 545 24.87 -16.60 5.20
N THR A 546 23.80 -17.30 4.81
CA THR A 546 23.10 -17.03 3.54
C THR A 546 22.52 -15.62 3.53
N THR A 547 21.87 -15.19 4.63
CA THR A 547 21.36 -13.83 4.77
C THR A 547 22.48 -12.81 4.54
N ARG A 548 23.63 -12.98 5.23
CA ARG A 548 24.78 -12.09 5.06
C ARG A 548 25.28 -12.07 3.62
N TRP A 549 25.36 -13.23 2.98
CA TRP A 549 25.79 -13.35 1.60
C TRP A 549 24.83 -12.63 0.64
N ILE A 550 23.51 -12.81 0.79
CA ILE A 550 22.50 -12.13 -0.03
C ILE A 550 22.67 -10.61 0.07
N LYS A 551 22.80 -10.07 1.28
CA LYS A 551 22.96 -8.61 1.47
C LYS A 551 24.24 -8.06 0.85
N GLN A 552 25.30 -8.87 0.77
CA GLN A 552 26.59 -8.47 0.19
C GLN A 552 26.63 -8.61 -1.34
N ASN A 553 25.91 -9.58 -1.91
CA ASN A 553 26.08 -9.98 -3.31
C ASN A 553 24.87 -9.68 -4.20
N LEU A 554 23.67 -9.58 -3.63
CA LEU A 554 22.42 -9.31 -4.36
C LEU A 554 21.89 -7.92 -3.95
N PRO A 555 22.39 -6.84 -4.56
CA PRO A 555 22.12 -5.48 -4.11
C PRO A 555 20.62 -5.14 -4.15
N LEU A 556 20.19 -4.29 -3.22
CA LEU A 556 18.80 -3.82 -3.03
C LEU A 556 17.79 -4.88 -2.57
N SER A 557 18.04 -6.16 -2.83
CA SER A 557 17.17 -7.26 -2.40
C SER A 557 17.03 -7.33 -0.88
N LYS A 558 15.91 -7.91 -0.46
CA LYS A 558 15.56 -8.10 0.94
C LYS A 558 15.61 -9.58 1.32
N VAL A 559 15.68 -9.88 2.61
CA VAL A 559 15.63 -11.24 3.14
C VAL A 559 14.48 -11.37 4.12
N SER A 560 13.70 -12.45 3.97
CA SER A 560 12.62 -12.86 4.85
C SER A 560 12.80 -14.32 5.31
N GLY A 561 11.91 -14.79 6.18
CA GLY A 561 11.82 -16.18 6.56
C GLY A 561 10.65 -16.48 7.50
N GLY A 562 10.13 -17.71 7.43
CA GLY A 562 9.16 -18.26 8.38
C GLY A 562 9.80 -18.58 9.73
N ILE A 563 9.91 -17.61 10.63
CA ILE A 563 10.70 -17.71 11.87
C ILE A 563 10.19 -18.83 12.78
N SER A 564 8.87 -19.03 12.84
CA SER A 564 8.26 -20.07 13.66
C SER A 564 8.76 -21.49 13.36
N ASN A 565 9.25 -21.75 12.13
CA ASN A 565 9.76 -23.04 11.68
C ASN A 565 10.99 -23.52 12.46
N VAL A 566 11.84 -22.60 12.91
CA VAL A 566 13.09 -22.91 13.64
C VAL A 566 12.84 -23.79 14.88
N SER A 567 11.63 -23.69 15.44
CA SER A 567 11.24 -24.20 16.75
C SER A 567 10.28 -25.40 16.71
N PHE A 568 10.01 -25.98 15.53
CA PHE A 568 8.96 -27.02 15.40
C PHE A 568 9.23 -28.30 16.20
N SER A 569 10.49 -28.64 16.48
CA SER A 569 10.86 -29.75 17.37
C SER A 569 10.32 -29.59 18.80
N PHE A 570 10.00 -28.37 19.23
CA PHE A 570 9.54 -28.05 20.58
C PHE A 570 8.06 -27.66 20.65
N ARG A 571 7.23 -28.09 19.68
CA ARG A 571 5.77 -27.82 19.69
C ARG A 571 5.15 -28.23 21.03
N GLY A 572 4.42 -27.28 21.64
CA GLY A 572 3.80 -27.44 22.96
C GLY A 572 4.67 -27.00 24.15
N ASN A 573 5.89 -26.50 23.92
CA ASN A 573 6.70 -25.81 24.94
C ASN A 573 6.97 -24.37 24.48
N ASN A 574 6.06 -23.44 24.79
CA ASN A 574 6.15 -22.07 24.28
C ASN A 574 7.36 -21.31 24.83
N VAL A 575 7.75 -21.55 26.09
CA VAL A 575 8.92 -20.90 26.70
C VAL A 575 10.19 -21.14 25.88
N VAL A 576 10.46 -22.38 25.49
CA VAL A 576 11.63 -22.71 24.66
C VAL A 576 11.49 -22.15 23.25
N ARG A 577 10.28 -22.23 22.65
CA ARG A 577 10.06 -21.73 21.29
C ARG A 577 10.26 -20.22 21.18
N GLU A 578 9.69 -19.45 22.09
CA GLU A 578 9.80 -17.99 22.12
C GLU A 578 11.26 -17.55 22.35
N ALA A 579 12.00 -18.26 23.21
CA ALA A 579 13.44 -18.05 23.38
C ALA A 579 14.23 -18.34 22.09
N MET A 580 13.92 -19.44 21.40
CA MET A 580 14.53 -19.76 20.10
C MET A 580 14.23 -18.70 19.04
N HIS A 581 12.99 -18.22 18.93
CA HIS A 581 12.63 -17.18 17.96
C HIS A 581 13.42 -15.90 18.21
N SER A 582 13.47 -15.47 19.47
CA SER A 582 14.10 -14.21 19.87
C SER A 582 15.61 -14.25 19.67
N ALA A 583 16.27 -15.35 20.04
CA ALA A 583 17.71 -15.55 19.80
C ALA A 583 18.03 -15.68 18.30
N PHE A 584 17.22 -16.41 17.53
CA PHE A 584 17.42 -16.57 16.10
C PHE A 584 17.28 -15.24 15.35
N LEU A 585 16.24 -14.45 15.69
CA LEU A 585 16.03 -13.11 15.14
C LEU A 585 17.19 -12.18 15.48
N TYR A 586 17.64 -12.15 16.74
CA TYR A 586 18.77 -11.29 17.15
C TYR A 586 20.02 -11.51 16.29
N HIS A 587 20.40 -12.77 16.04
CA HIS A 587 21.57 -13.08 15.21
C HIS A 587 21.30 -12.86 13.71
N SER A 588 20.12 -13.21 13.23
CA SER A 588 19.77 -13.08 11.80
C SER A 588 19.62 -11.61 11.37
N ILE A 589 19.05 -10.75 12.22
CA ILE A 589 18.92 -9.31 11.97
C ILE A 589 20.30 -8.67 11.88
N LYS A 590 21.24 -9.05 12.75
CA LYS A 590 22.64 -8.60 12.66
C LYS A 590 23.34 -9.04 11.37
N ALA A 591 22.93 -10.18 10.80
CA ALA A 591 23.40 -10.63 9.49
C ALA A 591 22.70 -9.91 8.32
N GLY A 592 21.60 -9.19 8.58
CA GLY A 592 20.88 -8.37 7.62
C GLY A 592 19.50 -8.90 7.22
N LEU A 593 18.85 -9.70 8.07
CA LEU A 593 17.45 -10.09 7.89
C LEU A 593 16.54 -8.85 7.98
N ASP A 594 15.82 -8.54 6.90
CA ASP A 594 15.01 -7.31 6.81
C ASP A 594 13.59 -7.51 7.42
N MET A 595 13.01 -8.69 7.27
CA MET A 595 11.64 -9.01 7.70
C MET A 595 11.47 -10.48 8.06
N GLY A 596 10.34 -10.86 8.64
CA GLY A 596 10.02 -12.27 8.86
C GLY A 596 8.59 -12.52 9.29
N ILE A 597 8.10 -13.70 8.97
CA ILE A 597 6.76 -14.19 9.35
C ILE A 597 6.85 -14.70 10.78
N VAL A 598 6.19 -13.98 11.68
CA VAL A 598 6.27 -14.13 13.13
C VAL A 598 4.91 -13.99 13.78
N ASN A 599 4.75 -14.58 14.96
CA ASN A 599 3.69 -14.18 15.86
C ASN A 599 4.08 -12.88 16.58
N ALA A 600 3.77 -11.74 15.95
CA ALA A 600 4.16 -10.41 16.42
C ALA A 600 3.93 -10.22 17.94
N GLY A 601 2.78 -10.63 18.47
CA GLY A 601 2.44 -10.45 19.89
C GLY A 601 3.13 -11.39 20.90
N GLN A 602 3.91 -12.38 20.46
CA GLN A 602 4.54 -13.41 21.33
C GLN A 602 6.07 -13.43 21.27
N LEU A 603 6.72 -12.38 20.76
CA LEU A 603 8.18 -12.29 20.81
C LEU A 603 8.64 -11.93 22.23
N GLU A 604 9.57 -12.71 22.79
CA GLU A 604 10.20 -12.47 24.10
C GLU A 604 11.39 -11.50 23.94
N VAL A 605 11.69 -10.71 24.98
CA VAL A 605 12.80 -9.74 24.89
C VAL A 605 14.10 -10.52 25.04
N TYR A 606 15.03 -10.38 24.08
CA TYR A 606 16.26 -11.18 24.04
C TYR A 606 17.05 -11.13 25.36
N GLU A 607 17.16 -9.93 25.95
CA GLU A 607 17.91 -9.71 27.20
C GLU A 607 17.24 -10.35 28.43
N GLU A 608 15.95 -10.62 28.35
CA GLU A 608 15.16 -11.17 29.45
C GLU A 608 15.04 -12.70 29.39
N ILE A 609 15.60 -13.33 28.35
CA ILE A 609 15.68 -14.79 28.28
C ILE A 609 16.59 -15.28 29.42
N PRO A 610 16.14 -16.27 30.23
CA PRO A 610 16.98 -16.81 31.29
C PRO A 610 18.35 -17.25 30.77
N LYS A 611 19.44 -16.80 31.41
CA LYS A 611 20.81 -16.96 30.88
C LYS A 611 21.18 -18.40 30.54
N GLU A 612 20.77 -19.36 31.37
CA GLU A 612 21.00 -20.79 31.11
C GLU A 612 20.26 -21.27 29.85
N LEU A 613 18.98 -20.89 29.69
CA LEU A 613 18.20 -21.23 28.50
C LEU A 613 18.76 -20.55 27.25
N LEU A 614 19.17 -19.28 27.35
CA LEU A 614 19.76 -18.54 26.24
C LEU A 614 21.02 -19.23 25.70
N VAL A 615 21.91 -19.68 26.58
CA VAL A 615 23.12 -20.43 26.17
C VAL A 615 22.75 -21.71 25.43
N LEU A 616 21.81 -22.50 25.96
CA LEU A 616 21.37 -23.75 25.32
C LEU A 616 20.73 -23.51 23.95
N VAL A 617 19.92 -22.46 23.84
CA VAL A 617 19.27 -22.05 22.59
C VAL A 617 20.31 -21.58 21.56
N GLU A 618 21.28 -20.75 21.97
CA GLU A 618 22.34 -20.29 21.08
C GLU A 618 23.27 -21.42 20.65
N ASP A 619 23.57 -22.37 21.53
CA ASP A 619 24.38 -23.54 21.20
C ASP A 619 23.74 -24.34 20.05
N VAL A 620 22.41 -24.47 20.04
CA VAL A 620 21.65 -25.11 18.95
C VAL A 620 21.61 -24.24 17.70
N ILE A 621 21.27 -22.94 17.81
CA ILE A 621 21.12 -22.06 16.64
C ILE A 621 22.43 -21.87 15.88
N LEU A 622 23.53 -21.71 16.64
CA LEU A 622 24.85 -21.41 16.10
C LEU A 622 25.74 -22.65 16.01
N ASN A 623 25.18 -23.84 16.26
CA ASN A 623 25.86 -25.13 16.19
C ASN A 623 27.22 -25.12 16.93
N ARG A 624 27.25 -24.58 18.16
CA ARG A 624 28.51 -24.35 18.92
C ARG A 624 29.06 -25.61 19.57
N HIS A 625 28.22 -26.62 19.78
CA HIS A 625 28.60 -27.85 20.46
C HIS A 625 27.89 -29.06 19.84
N PRO A 626 28.58 -30.22 19.68
CA PRO A 626 27.99 -31.42 19.07
C PRO A 626 26.79 -31.99 19.83
N ASP A 627 26.71 -31.79 21.16
CA ASP A 627 25.60 -32.28 22.00
C ASP A 627 24.52 -31.22 22.31
N ALA A 628 24.51 -30.11 21.57
CA ALA A 628 23.64 -28.97 21.84
C ALA A 628 22.15 -29.34 21.81
N THR A 629 21.77 -30.21 20.86
CA THR A 629 20.40 -30.72 20.70
C THR A 629 19.98 -31.51 21.93
N GLU A 630 20.76 -32.49 22.38
CA GLU A 630 20.43 -33.30 23.55
C GLU A 630 20.30 -32.44 24.81
N ARG A 631 21.21 -31.47 24.99
CA ARG A 631 21.19 -30.55 26.15
C ARG A 631 19.93 -29.70 26.18
N LEU A 632 19.52 -29.11 25.06
CA LEU A 632 18.30 -28.30 25.00
C LEU A 632 17.04 -29.15 25.18
N VAL A 633 16.99 -30.35 24.58
CA VAL A 633 15.86 -31.28 24.74
C VAL A 633 15.70 -31.71 26.20
N ALA A 634 16.79 -32.11 26.85
CA ALA A 634 16.77 -32.49 28.27
C ALA A 634 16.31 -31.33 29.16
N PHE A 635 16.78 -30.11 28.90
CA PHE A 635 16.31 -28.92 29.61
C PHE A 635 14.82 -28.66 29.36
N ALA A 636 14.37 -28.77 28.11
CA ALA A 636 12.98 -28.52 27.73
C ALA A 636 11.99 -29.46 28.44
N GLU A 637 12.37 -30.71 28.72
CA GLU A 637 11.56 -31.65 29.51
C GLU A 637 11.34 -31.16 30.95
N THR A 638 12.35 -30.55 31.57
CA THR A 638 12.24 -29.98 32.92
C THR A 638 11.30 -28.76 32.97
N VAL A 639 11.27 -27.97 31.91
CA VAL A 639 10.38 -26.80 31.76
C VAL A 639 8.94 -27.26 31.54
N LYS A 640 8.72 -28.28 30.72
CA LYS A 640 7.40 -28.86 30.43
C LYS A 640 6.75 -29.49 31.67
N GLN A 641 7.56 -30.00 32.61
CA GLN A 641 7.08 -30.48 33.91
C GLN A 641 6.70 -29.33 34.86
N LYS A 642 7.43 -28.21 34.82
CA LYS A 642 7.10 -27.01 35.60
C LYS A 642 5.80 -26.35 35.17
N ASP A 643 5.42 -26.38 33.90
CA ASP A 643 4.10 -25.86 33.44
C ASP A 643 2.90 -26.56 34.11
N LYS A 644 3.07 -27.75 34.69
CA LYS A 644 2.02 -28.43 35.48
C LYS A 644 2.00 -28.07 36.97
N GLU A 645 3.04 -27.44 37.50
CA GLU A 645 3.15 -27.08 38.94
C GLU A 645 3.34 -25.57 39.19
N VAL A 646 3.57 -24.77 38.15
CA VAL A 646 4.01 -23.38 38.29
C VAL A 646 2.87 -22.42 37.98
N ALA A 647 1.87 -22.43 38.86
CA ALA A 647 1.33 -21.17 39.36
C ALA A 647 2.38 -20.56 40.31
N LYS A 648 3.54 -20.11 39.80
CA LYS A 648 4.53 -19.45 40.67
C LYS A 648 4.24 -17.96 40.74
N ALA A 649 4.04 -17.54 41.98
CA ALA A 649 4.38 -16.25 42.52
C ALA A 649 5.37 -15.48 41.65
N GLU A 650 4.89 -14.38 41.12
CA GLU A 650 5.68 -13.37 40.43
C GLU A 650 6.69 -12.76 41.41
N GLU A 651 7.92 -13.26 41.44
CA GLU A 651 9.00 -12.79 42.33
C GLU A 651 9.21 -11.27 42.22
N TRP A 652 9.03 -10.71 41.03
CA TRP A 652 9.10 -9.27 40.76
C TRP A 652 8.05 -8.45 41.51
N ARG A 653 6.93 -9.05 41.93
CA ARG A 653 5.91 -8.36 42.76
C ARG A 653 6.43 -7.98 44.14
N SER A 654 7.53 -8.57 44.59
CA SER A 654 8.20 -8.21 45.84
C SER A 654 9.17 -7.02 45.70
N TRP A 655 9.47 -6.58 44.48
CA TRP A 655 10.38 -5.45 44.23
C TRP A 655 9.75 -4.09 44.58
N PRO A 656 10.55 -3.02 44.74
CA PRO A 656 10.03 -1.65 44.88
C PRO A 656 9.11 -1.24 43.73
N ALA A 657 8.10 -0.40 44.00
CA ALA A 657 7.12 0.05 43.00
C ALA A 657 7.78 0.62 41.73
N GLU A 658 8.86 1.37 41.88
CA GLU A 658 9.63 1.98 40.81
C GLU A 658 10.23 0.92 39.86
N ASP A 659 10.81 -0.15 40.43
CA ASP A 659 11.37 -1.27 39.68
C ASP A 659 10.27 -2.14 39.05
N ARG A 660 9.12 -2.28 39.72
CA ARG A 660 7.95 -2.97 39.16
C ARG A 660 7.34 -2.23 37.98
N LEU A 661 7.24 -0.89 38.05
CA LEU A 661 6.81 -0.04 36.94
C LEU A 661 7.77 -0.18 35.75
N LYS A 662 9.08 -0.13 36.01
CA LYS A 662 10.11 -0.35 34.98
C LYS A 662 9.99 -1.73 34.35
N HIS A 663 9.86 -2.79 35.16
CA HIS A 663 9.69 -4.16 34.69
C HIS A 663 8.41 -4.33 33.86
N ALA A 664 7.29 -3.78 34.34
CA ALA A 664 6.01 -3.82 33.65
C ALA A 664 6.08 -3.13 32.28
N LEU A 665 6.81 -2.02 32.16
CA LEU A 665 7.05 -1.36 30.88
C LEU A 665 7.91 -2.21 29.94
N ILE A 666 9.05 -2.74 30.40
CA ILE A 666 9.95 -3.57 29.57
C ILE A 666 9.24 -4.85 29.08
N LYS A 667 8.46 -5.51 29.94
CA LYS A 667 7.72 -6.75 29.62
C LYS A 667 6.34 -6.49 28.99
N GLY A 668 5.90 -5.24 28.96
CA GLY A 668 4.58 -4.85 28.50
C GLY A 668 3.43 -5.48 29.32
N ILE A 669 3.56 -5.53 30.64
CA ILE A 669 2.53 -6.05 31.57
C ILE A 669 1.58 -4.93 31.99
N ASP A 670 0.30 -5.02 31.62
CA ASP A 670 -0.73 -4.01 31.94
C ASP A 670 -1.65 -4.39 33.11
N GLU A 671 -1.53 -5.61 33.64
CA GLU A 671 -2.42 -6.14 34.68
C GLU A 671 -2.32 -5.38 36.00
N PHE A 672 -1.10 -5.11 36.46
CA PHE A 672 -0.83 -4.47 37.76
C PHE A 672 -0.48 -2.99 37.67
N ILE A 673 -0.44 -2.42 36.46
CA ILE A 673 0.18 -1.12 36.23
C ILE A 673 -0.50 0.01 37.02
N GLU A 674 -1.83 0.01 37.11
CA GLU A 674 -2.58 1.02 37.87
C GLU A 674 -2.28 0.94 39.38
N LYS A 675 -2.18 -0.29 39.91
CA LYS A 675 -1.87 -0.52 41.32
C LYS A 675 -0.45 -0.08 41.67
N ASP A 676 0.53 -0.41 40.83
CA ASP A 676 1.91 0.03 41.04
C ASP A 676 2.06 1.54 40.87
N THR A 677 1.31 2.12 39.94
CA THR A 677 1.28 3.57 39.71
C THR A 677 0.69 4.30 40.91
N GLU A 678 -0.36 3.76 41.54
CA GLU A 678 -0.92 4.31 42.79
C GLU A 678 0.06 4.22 43.96
N GLU A 679 0.76 3.09 44.12
CA GLU A 679 1.77 2.95 45.17
C GLU A 679 2.91 3.95 44.98
N ALA A 680 3.38 4.16 43.75
CA ALA A 680 4.33 5.22 43.44
C ALA A 680 3.74 6.61 43.72
N ARG A 681 2.47 6.86 43.37
CA ARG A 681 1.80 8.15 43.61
C ARG A 681 1.72 8.54 45.09
N GLN A 682 1.69 7.57 45.99
CA GLN A 682 1.74 7.84 47.43
C GLN A 682 3.15 8.21 47.94
N LYS A 683 4.20 7.86 47.19
CA LYS A 683 5.60 8.14 47.54
C LYS A 683 6.13 9.46 46.96
N TYR A 684 5.69 9.83 45.75
CA TYR A 684 6.16 11.04 45.06
C TYR A 684 5.30 12.26 45.40
N SER A 685 5.91 13.44 45.44
CA SER A 685 5.22 14.70 45.81
C SER A 685 4.23 15.17 44.75
N GLN A 686 4.56 14.94 43.48
CA GLN A 686 3.71 15.29 42.36
C GLN A 686 3.51 14.09 41.44
N PRO A 687 2.28 13.82 40.96
CA PRO A 687 2.03 12.77 39.98
C PRO A 687 2.90 12.87 38.71
N LEU A 688 3.31 14.08 38.33
CA LEU A 688 4.18 14.32 37.19
C LEU A 688 5.58 13.71 37.36
N GLU A 689 6.12 13.67 38.58
CA GLU A 689 7.44 13.08 38.88
C GLU A 689 7.46 11.56 38.63
N ILE A 690 6.31 10.89 38.66
CA ILE A 690 6.20 9.46 38.36
C ILE A 690 6.34 9.23 36.85
N ILE A 691 5.77 10.15 36.05
CA ILE A 691 5.90 10.15 34.59
C ILE A 691 7.36 10.40 34.23
N GLU A 692 7.94 11.50 34.71
CA GLU A 692 9.32 11.91 34.40
C GLU A 692 10.39 11.00 35.02
N GLY A 693 10.07 10.29 36.10
CA GLY A 693 10.96 9.38 36.81
C GLY A 693 10.82 7.92 36.37
N PRO A 694 10.17 7.05 37.17
CA PRO A 694 10.16 5.60 36.94
C PRO A 694 9.56 5.18 35.60
N LEU A 695 8.50 5.86 35.12
CA LEU A 695 7.87 5.52 33.85
C LEU A 695 8.78 5.89 32.66
N MET A 696 9.34 7.10 32.62
CA MET A 696 10.31 7.49 31.60
C MET A 696 11.61 6.67 31.67
N ALA A 697 12.07 6.28 32.87
CA ALA A 697 13.22 5.37 33.01
C ALA A 697 12.95 4.00 32.38
N GLY A 698 11.72 3.48 32.49
CA GLY A 698 11.28 2.28 31.78
C GLY A 698 11.25 2.48 30.26
N MET A 699 10.69 3.60 29.78
CA MET A 699 10.65 3.92 28.35
C MET A 699 12.03 4.15 27.74
N ASN A 700 12.97 4.74 28.49
CA ASN A 700 14.36 4.88 28.05
C ASN A 700 15.03 3.52 27.90
N ALA A 701 14.82 2.60 28.85
CA ALA A 701 15.33 1.24 28.74
C ALA A 701 14.71 0.48 27.54
N VAL A 702 13.42 0.67 27.27
CA VAL A 702 12.75 0.17 26.05
C VAL A 702 13.42 0.74 24.79
N GLY A 703 13.73 2.04 24.78
CA GLY A 703 14.47 2.71 23.70
C GLY A 703 15.86 2.12 23.46
N ASP A 704 16.63 1.88 24.53
CA ASP A 704 17.97 1.27 24.46
C ASP A 704 17.92 -0.17 23.95
N LEU A 705 16.96 -0.97 24.41
CA LEU A 705 16.76 -2.35 23.97
C LEU A 705 16.33 -2.42 22.51
N PHE A 706 15.45 -1.51 22.08
CA PHE A 706 15.02 -1.40 20.70
C PHE A 706 16.16 -0.97 19.78
N GLY A 707 16.91 0.08 20.15
CA GLY A 707 18.05 0.57 19.38
C GLY A 707 19.22 -0.41 19.27
N SER A 708 19.36 -1.34 20.24
CA SER A 708 20.35 -2.42 20.21
C SER A 708 19.88 -3.70 19.52
N GLY A 709 18.65 -3.73 18.99
CA GLY A 709 18.06 -4.88 18.33
C GLY A 709 17.71 -6.05 19.26
N LYS A 710 17.68 -5.81 20.58
CA LYS A 710 17.30 -6.80 21.62
C LYS A 710 15.80 -6.80 21.92
N MET A 711 15.08 -5.81 21.38
CA MET A 711 13.64 -5.66 21.44
C MET A 711 13.11 -5.27 20.05
N PHE A 712 11.91 -5.72 19.71
CA PHE A 712 11.25 -5.52 18.42
C PHE A 712 10.01 -4.64 18.55
N LEU A 713 9.53 -4.10 17.42
CA LEU A 713 8.40 -3.15 17.40
C LEU A 713 7.14 -3.65 18.14
N PRO A 714 6.71 -4.92 18.01
CA PRO A 714 5.60 -5.46 18.81
C PRO A 714 5.74 -5.27 20.32
N GLN A 715 6.94 -5.46 20.84
CA GLN A 715 7.24 -5.32 22.26
C GLN A 715 7.17 -3.85 22.68
N VAL A 716 7.71 -2.95 21.85
CA VAL A 716 7.63 -1.49 22.08
C VAL A 716 6.17 -1.01 22.09
N VAL A 717 5.33 -1.51 21.18
CA VAL A 717 3.89 -1.18 21.15
C VAL A 717 3.20 -1.65 22.44
N LYS A 718 3.54 -2.85 22.93
CA LYS A 718 3.04 -3.36 24.21
C LYS A 718 3.49 -2.47 25.37
N SER A 719 4.75 -2.06 25.42
CA SER A 719 5.28 -1.12 26.42
C SER A 719 4.57 0.24 26.37
N ALA A 720 4.33 0.78 25.18
CA ALA A 720 3.62 2.04 24.99
C ALA A 720 2.16 1.97 25.48
N ARG A 721 1.49 0.82 25.32
CA ARG A 721 0.15 0.59 25.88
C ARG A 721 0.16 0.63 27.41
N VAL A 722 1.13 -0.05 28.03
CA VAL A 722 1.33 -0.01 29.49
C VAL A 722 1.56 1.42 29.96
N MET A 723 2.46 2.16 29.29
CA MET A 723 2.73 3.57 29.57
C MET A 723 1.47 4.42 29.51
N LYS A 724 0.68 4.29 28.43
CA LYS A 724 -0.57 5.03 28.25
C LYS A 724 -1.57 4.73 29.37
N LYS A 725 -1.70 3.47 29.79
CA LYS A 725 -2.58 3.07 30.89
C LYS A 725 -2.14 3.68 32.23
N ALA A 726 -0.84 3.67 32.52
CA ALA A 726 -0.28 4.31 33.71
C ALA A 726 -0.53 5.83 33.73
N VAL A 727 -0.27 6.51 32.61
CA VAL A 727 -0.49 7.96 32.48
C VAL A 727 -1.97 8.31 32.60
N ALA A 728 -2.86 7.55 31.95
CA ALA A 728 -4.31 7.74 32.05
C ALA A 728 -4.80 7.62 33.51
N TYR A 729 -4.20 6.74 34.30
CA TYR A 729 -4.48 6.63 35.73
C TYR A 729 -4.06 7.88 36.52
N LEU A 730 -2.94 8.51 36.15
CA LEU A 730 -2.41 9.71 36.82
C LEU A 730 -3.14 11.00 36.43
N GLU A 731 -3.75 11.07 35.24
CA GLU A 731 -4.41 12.29 34.73
C GLU A 731 -5.36 12.98 35.71
N PRO A 732 -6.26 12.29 36.44
CA PRO A 732 -7.18 12.94 37.38
C PRO A 732 -6.45 13.60 38.56
N PHE A 733 -5.30 13.06 38.96
CA PHE A 733 -4.48 13.57 40.06
C PHE A 733 -3.61 14.75 39.63
N ILE A 734 -3.21 14.81 38.35
CA ILE A 734 -2.52 15.95 37.76
C ILE A 734 -3.45 17.17 37.64
N LYS A 735 -4.72 16.94 37.29
CA LYS A 735 -5.74 18.00 37.11
C LYS A 735 -6.35 18.50 38.42
N SER A 736 -6.05 17.87 39.56
CA SER A 736 -6.56 18.27 40.88
C SER A 736 -5.60 19.27 41.56
N PRO A 737 -6.06 20.45 42.02
CA PRO A 737 -5.21 21.37 42.75
C PRO A 737 -4.78 20.73 44.08
N ILE A 738 -3.48 20.62 44.31
CA ILE A 738 -2.91 20.12 45.58
C ILE A 738 -3.37 21.07 46.72
N PRO A 739 -3.99 20.59 47.81
CA PRO A 739 -4.21 21.40 48.99
C PRO A 739 -2.86 21.68 49.65
N SER A 740 -2.47 22.95 49.75
CA SER A 740 -1.23 23.39 50.39
C SER A 740 -1.09 22.81 51.82
N PRO A 741 0.11 22.38 52.25
CA PRO A 741 0.32 21.94 53.63
C PRO A 741 0.09 23.12 54.58
N LYS A 742 -0.65 22.89 55.66
CA LYS A 742 -0.90 23.87 56.74
C LYS A 742 0.43 24.38 57.32
N GLY A 743 0.88 25.54 56.85
CA GLY A 743 1.93 26.35 57.44
C GLY A 743 1.34 27.51 58.26
N LYS A 744 1.74 27.60 59.53
CA LYS A 744 1.41 28.69 60.46
C LYS A 744 1.87 30.05 59.90
N GLY A 745 1.00 31.05 60.04
CA GLY A 745 1.34 32.39 60.53
C GLY A 745 2.24 33.33 59.69
N GLU A 746 1.62 34.46 59.32
CA GLU A 746 2.17 35.82 59.23
C GLU A 746 2.79 36.36 57.93
N ASN A 747 2.05 37.38 57.44
CA ASN A 747 2.47 38.70 56.94
C ASN A 747 3.10 38.91 55.55
N THR A 748 2.22 39.42 54.66
CA THR A 748 2.32 40.66 53.85
C THR A 748 3.37 40.82 52.74
N SER A 749 2.82 41.09 51.54
CA SER A 749 3.15 42.18 50.57
C SER A 749 3.55 41.77 49.14
N GLN A 750 2.61 42.07 48.22
CA GLN A 750 2.74 42.62 46.86
C GLN A 750 4.03 42.42 46.03
N THR A 751 3.90 41.85 44.82
CA THR A 751 4.13 42.47 43.46
C THR A 751 3.93 41.37 42.38
N VAL A 752 2.97 41.46 41.44
CA VAL A 752 2.93 42.13 40.10
C VAL A 752 3.90 41.52 39.05
N PHE A 753 3.30 40.76 38.12
CA PHE A 753 3.60 40.45 36.70
C PHE A 753 5.02 40.10 36.20
N GLY A 754 5.04 39.06 35.35
CA GLY A 754 6.09 38.66 34.41
C GLY A 754 5.63 37.47 33.58
#